data_AF-A0A9X2CGX6-F1
#
_entry.id   AF-A0A9X2CGX6-F1
#
_cell.length_a   1.000
_cell.length_b   1.000
_cell.length_c   1.000
_cell.angle_alpha   90.00
_cell.angle_beta   90.00
_cell.angle_gamma   90.00
#
_symmetry.space_group_name_H-M   'P 1'
#
loop_
_entity.id
_entity.type
_entity.pdbx_description
1 polymer ?
#
loop_
_entity_poly.entity_id
_entity_poly.type
_entity_poly.pdbx_seq_one_letter_code
_entity_poly.pdbx_strand_id
1 'polypeptide(L)'
;MTTKFARKFATEKLQQAPAWWEELLIRLKPSGEELGGTGLRLAVRDGYLNFYHQGQAIAKVGVTQNNLLRSEQHVKYVFESATSQKYTKLIGDDNCIKNPENDEEFARYLGSETLDLWIARSKKHKGEEKTFVEQVVAANENIIDMEMGLPGSGYRIDLVTIEEDQGQANVVLWEAKLTSDTRCRSSIDQPEVIYQISKYREFLTEEKNQLEVINAYITACKVQTYICQLAGKQVSKTIEAVANGTLQLGLDTEPRLLFLHNPKNTQKDSWLPHQQKLIDNQIKLQVMTTDSHRTLLSAAELEQYQANQQLINTQVHTSVTILRGADTIGGSCIKINHGNDAIVLDYGAPIMDNAGASIDPEYIAEPSISNGILLDIQQQDPNPPLAYILSHAHPDHYGLLDTLPDDANIYLSNGSYSMMHIGNVFYPQALRFNQLERCSQYSPGKPFQIGPFKITAYMMDHSAFGACGLLVEVNNKQIFYSGDFRGHGRKAKVNDYLYANVNQPDVMLLEGTTLDDRHSQQFPTESSVEEEFIRLLSQEKRPAFVSASGSNIDRLVSLYNATKRTGKKLIIDLYQLYLLVELKKHAPGLPPHKGDHLKVIFPHSQSQAIEQRFGTDFFKYSHRHVNIDKLTGCDYVFRISTSQMPKFIDHFIKQDIQPQLIYSMWLGYKENQPSFNLMEEKYQLKWQYAHTSGHAYYAHLQKFANSINAKCLVPVHTLHPEKFTDHFANVKILNNNQKLDI
;
A
#
# COMPACT_ATOMS: atom_id res chain seq x y z
N MET A 1 12.58 -29.89 46.65
CA MET A 1 12.69 -29.43 45.26
C MET A 1 12.58 -27.91 45.27
N THR A 2 13.51 -27.20 44.63
CA THR A 2 13.43 -25.74 44.49
C THR A 2 12.29 -25.39 43.52
N THR A 3 11.27 -24.69 44.00
CA THR A 3 10.17 -24.13 43.20
C THR A 3 10.73 -23.11 42.20
N LYS A 4 10.37 -23.20 40.92
CA LYS A 4 10.85 -22.29 39.87
C LYS A 4 10.04 -21.00 39.82
N PHE A 5 8.78 -21.03 40.29
CA PHE A 5 7.91 -19.86 40.37
C PHE A 5 7.27 -19.73 41.77
N ALA A 6 7.42 -18.55 42.40
CA ALA A 6 6.87 -18.26 43.72
C ALA A 6 6.48 -16.79 43.87
N ARG A 7 5.50 -16.55 44.76
CA ARG A 7 4.98 -15.24 45.14
C ARG A 7 4.73 -15.30 46.65
N LYS A 8 5.72 -14.91 47.47
CA LYS A 8 5.64 -15.05 48.93
C LYS A 8 6.32 -13.90 49.63
N PHE A 9 5.72 -13.47 50.72
CA PHE A 9 6.28 -12.45 51.60
C PHE A 9 5.89 -12.77 53.05
N ALA A 10 6.84 -12.62 53.97
CA ALA A 10 6.64 -12.89 55.39
C ALA A 10 5.88 -11.73 56.05
N THR A 11 4.54 -11.80 56.04
CA THR A 11 3.67 -10.71 56.54
C THR A 11 3.77 -10.49 58.04
N GLU A 12 4.16 -11.52 58.80
CA GLU A 12 4.42 -11.43 60.24
C GLU A 12 5.54 -10.44 60.60
N LYS A 13 6.40 -10.09 59.63
CA LYS A 13 7.51 -9.14 59.81
C LYS A 13 7.08 -7.66 59.70
N LEU A 14 5.80 -7.40 59.45
CA LEU A 14 5.25 -6.04 59.28
C LEU A 14 4.74 -5.41 60.58
N GLN A 15 4.86 -6.10 61.73
CA GLN A 15 4.35 -5.64 63.03
C GLN A 15 5.19 -4.51 63.68
N GLN A 16 6.45 -4.34 63.26
CA GLN A 16 7.32 -3.23 63.67
C GLN A 16 7.86 -2.56 62.41
N ALA A 17 7.09 -1.62 61.87
CA ALA A 17 7.39 -1.02 60.59
C ALA A 17 7.91 0.42 60.74
N PRO A 18 8.92 0.81 59.95
CA PRO A 18 9.45 2.17 59.93
C PRO A 18 8.48 3.15 59.26
N ALA A 19 8.61 4.44 59.54
CA ALA A 19 7.68 5.47 59.04
C ALA A 19 7.51 5.48 57.51
N TRP A 20 8.55 5.16 56.75
CA TRP A 20 8.46 5.09 55.27
C TRP A 20 7.53 3.96 54.77
N TRP A 21 7.27 2.93 55.58
CA TRP A 21 6.32 1.86 55.23
C TRP A 21 4.88 2.38 55.25
N GLU A 22 4.51 3.14 56.27
CA GLU A 22 3.18 3.74 56.37
C GLU A 22 2.88 4.66 55.19
N GLU A 23 3.89 5.43 54.73
CA GLU A 23 3.78 6.30 53.55
C GLU A 23 3.51 5.53 52.24
N LEU A 24 4.05 4.31 52.11
CA LEU A 24 3.76 3.42 50.98
C LEU A 24 2.32 2.88 51.05
N LEU A 25 1.85 2.54 52.26
CA LEU A 25 0.47 2.07 52.48
C LEU A 25 -0.56 3.16 52.20
N ILE A 26 -0.32 4.40 52.63
CA ILE A 26 -1.21 5.55 52.36
C ILE A 26 -1.41 5.76 50.85
N ARG A 27 -0.36 5.51 50.06
CA ARG A 27 -0.39 5.64 48.60
C ARG A 27 -0.91 4.41 47.88
N LEU A 28 -1.12 3.29 48.58
CA LEU A 28 -1.59 2.07 47.96
C LEU A 28 -2.99 2.27 47.36
N LYS A 29 -3.08 1.98 46.07
CA LYS A 29 -4.30 1.95 45.28
C LYS A 29 -4.52 0.52 44.78
N PRO A 30 -5.44 -0.25 45.39
CA PRO A 30 -5.85 -1.55 44.85
C PRO A 30 -6.37 -1.40 43.42
N SER A 31 -6.26 -2.44 42.60
CA SER A 31 -6.85 -2.49 41.26
C SER A 31 -8.34 -2.15 41.33
N GLY A 32 -8.88 -1.49 40.30
CA GLY A 32 -10.25 -0.93 40.33
C GLY A 32 -10.36 0.48 40.93
N GLU A 33 -9.31 1.02 41.56
CA GLU A 33 -9.24 2.44 41.94
C GLU A 33 -8.39 3.24 40.95
N GLU A 34 -8.73 4.50 40.70
CA GLU A 34 -7.87 5.46 39.99
C GLU A 34 -6.53 5.65 40.73
N LEU A 35 -5.41 5.58 39.99
CA LEU A 35 -4.07 5.69 40.60
C LEU A 35 -3.78 7.10 41.12
N GLY A 36 -4.24 8.13 40.41
CA GLY A 36 -3.94 9.52 40.72
C GLY A 36 -2.45 9.89 40.52
N GLY A 37 -2.06 11.06 41.02
CA GLY A 37 -0.73 11.64 40.77
C GLY A 37 0.43 10.98 41.51
N THR A 38 0.16 10.37 42.68
CA THR A 38 1.15 9.81 43.62
C THR A 38 0.79 8.41 44.14
N GLY A 39 -0.29 7.80 43.64
CA GLY A 39 -0.69 6.46 44.07
C GLY A 39 0.27 5.38 43.59
N LEU A 40 0.22 4.23 44.26
CA LEU A 40 1.08 3.08 44.02
C LEU A 40 0.24 1.81 43.90
N ARG A 41 0.62 0.94 42.97
CA ARG A 41 0.10 -0.42 42.84
C ARG A 41 1.04 -1.40 43.53
N LEU A 42 0.50 -2.51 44.02
CA LEU A 42 1.28 -3.53 44.70
C LEU A 42 1.34 -4.80 43.86
N ALA A 43 2.53 -5.41 43.80
CA ALA A 43 2.68 -6.79 43.36
C ALA A 43 3.55 -7.57 44.34
N VAL A 44 3.22 -8.85 44.52
CA VAL A 44 3.97 -9.77 45.37
C VAL A 44 5.05 -10.42 44.51
N ARG A 45 6.26 -10.60 45.04
CA ARG A 45 7.36 -11.33 44.38
C ARG A 45 7.88 -12.39 45.33
N ASP A 46 8.90 -13.15 44.94
CA ASP A 46 9.53 -14.09 45.86
C ASP A 46 10.45 -13.35 46.84
N GLY A 47 9.99 -13.16 48.07
CA GLY A 47 10.75 -12.56 49.16
C GLY A 47 10.69 -11.02 49.26
N TYR A 48 9.94 -10.35 48.39
CA TYR A 48 9.73 -8.90 48.45
C TYR A 48 8.37 -8.48 47.87
N LEU A 49 7.88 -7.33 48.32
CA LEU A 49 6.75 -6.60 47.76
C LEU A 49 7.28 -5.54 46.79
N ASN A 50 6.59 -5.30 45.69
CA ASN A 50 7.00 -4.28 44.72
C ASN A 50 5.88 -3.26 44.51
N PHE A 51 6.19 -1.99 44.78
CA PHE A 51 5.29 -0.87 44.60
C PHE A 51 5.58 -0.16 43.29
N TYR A 52 4.56 -0.03 42.45
CA TYR A 52 4.67 0.51 41.10
C TYR A 52 3.89 1.81 40.93
N HIS A 53 4.42 2.72 40.13
CA HIS A 53 3.67 3.85 39.59
C HIS A 53 3.74 3.81 38.06
N GLN A 54 2.62 3.57 37.38
CA GLN A 54 2.52 3.55 35.91
C GLN A 54 3.59 2.66 35.23
N GLY A 55 3.77 1.45 35.76
CA GLY A 55 4.74 0.46 35.27
C GLY A 55 6.18 0.66 35.74
N GLN A 56 6.48 1.68 36.55
CA GLN A 56 7.82 1.91 37.12
C GLN A 56 7.88 1.41 38.58
N ALA A 57 8.86 0.56 38.91
CA ALA A 57 9.07 0.06 40.27
C ALA A 57 9.67 1.15 41.19
N ILE A 58 8.83 1.75 42.04
CA ILE A 58 9.20 2.85 42.94
C ILE A 58 9.91 2.33 44.19
N ALA A 59 9.40 1.24 44.78
CA ALA A 59 9.96 0.67 46.00
C ALA A 59 9.81 -0.85 46.02
N LYS A 60 10.94 -1.56 46.22
CA LYS A 60 10.93 -3.01 46.51
C LYS A 60 11.13 -3.23 48.00
N VAL A 61 10.09 -3.66 48.70
CA VAL A 61 10.12 -3.86 50.15
C VAL A 61 10.44 -5.31 50.47
N GLY A 62 11.57 -5.53 51.15
CA GLY A 62 12.05 -6.85 51.56
C GLY A 62 12.43 -6.89 53.05
N VAL A 63 12.92 -8.04 53.50
CA VAL A 63 13.40 -8.22 54.89
C VAL A 63 14.88 -8.62 54.89
N THR A 64 15.71 -7.88 55.63
CA THR A 64 17.15 -8.17 55.78
C THR A 64 17.39 -9.44 56.59
N GLN A 65 18.63 -9.95 56.60
CA GLN A 65 19.02 -11.11 57.41
C GLN A 65 18.76 -10.90 58.91
N ASN A 66 18.83 -9.65 59.38
CA ASN A 66 18.58 -9.27 60.77
C ASN A 66 17.10 -8.99 61.06
N ASN A 67 16.18 -9.44 60.20
CA ASN A 67 14.73 -9.22 60.31
C ASN A 67 14.27 -7.75 60.26
N LEU A 68 15.10 -6.81 59.80
CA LEU A 68 14.67 -5.43 59.56
C LEU A 68 14.05 -5.28 58.17
N LEU A 69 12.99 -4.48 58.05
CA LEU A 69 12.45 -4.09 56.77
C LEU A 69 13.46 -3.26 55.99
N ARG A 70 13.52 -3.49 54.68
CA ARG A 70 14.27 -2.66 53.74
C ARG A 70 13.36 -2.23 52.59
N SER A 71 13.65 -1.06 52.03
CA SER A 71 13.02 -0.58 50.80
C SER A 71 14.14 -0.30 49.80
N GLU A 72 14.10 -0.92 48.62
CA GLU A 72 15.07 -0.68 47.56
C GLU A 72 14.48 0.25 46.48
N GLN A 73 15.22 1.30 46.14
CA GLN A 73 14.87 2.30 45.14
C GLN A 73 15.87 2.26 43.99
N HIS A 74 15.39 2.48 42.78
CA HIS A 74 16.29 2.69 41.67
C HIS A 74 17.04 4.02 41.86
N VAL A 75 18.36 4.01 41.71
CA VAL A 75 19.25 5.17 42.01
C VAL A 75 18.87 6.44 41.26
N LYS A 76 18.47 6.33 39.98
CA LYS A 76 17.97 7.45 39.15
C LYS A 76 16.76 8.22 39.72
N TYR A 77 16.00 7.61 40.63
CA TYR A 77 14.90 8.31 41.30
C TYR A 77 15.41 9.10 42.51
N VAL A 78 16.49 8.65 43.14
CA VAL A 78 17.06 9.24 44.35
C VAL A 78 18.07 10.34 44.02
N PHE A 79 18.96 10.09 43.05
CA PHE A 79 20.07 10.97 42.67
C PHE A 79 19.94 11.40 41.20
N GLU A 80 20.06 12.69 40.91
CA GLU A 80 19.98 13.22 39.53
C GLU A 80 21.25 12.94 38.73
N SER A 81 22.37 12.77 39.42
CA SER A 81 23.69 12.41 38.88
C SER A 81 23.76 10.95 38.40
N ALA A 82 22.83 10.10 38.83
CA ALA A 82 22.92 8.66 38.61
C ALA A 82 22.59 8.27 37.17
N THR A 83 23.43 7.40 36.60
CA THR A 83 23.31 6.96 35.20
C THR A 83 23.15 5.44 35.06
N SER A 84 23.33 4.67 36.13
CA SER A 84 23.25 3.20 36.08
C SER A 84 21.86 2.65 36.42
N GLN A 85 21.72 1.32 36.28
CA GLN A 85 20.53 0.55 36.67
C GLN A 85 20.62 0.00 38.11
N LYS A 86 21.51 0.54 38.95
CA LYS A 86 21.70 0.09 40.34
C LYS A 86 20.50 0.46 41.23
N TYR A 87 20.42 -0.20 42.38
CA TYR A 87 19.47 0.10 43.42
C TYR A 87 20.19 0.57 44.68
N THR A 88 19.58 1.49 45.41
CA THR A 88 19.96 1.90 46.77
C THR A 88 18.85 1.49 47.74
N LYS A 89 19.09 1.57 49.05
CA LYS A 89 18.18 1.01 50.06
C LYS A 89 18.04 1.86 51.31
N LEU A 90 16.81 1.88 51.84
CA LEU A 90 16.46 2.25 53.21
C LEU A 90 16.39 0.98 54.07
N ILE A 91 16.85 1.02 55.31
CA ILE A 91 16.83 -0.12 56.24
C ILE A 91 16.32 0.33 57.61
N GLY A 92 15.23 -0.27 58.10
CA GLY A 92 14.61 0.12 59.35
C GLY A 92 14.30 1.62 59.35
N ASP A 93 14.64 2.30 60.46
CA ASP A 93 14.47 3.74 60.63
C ASP A 93 15.66 4.59 60.13
N ASP A 94 16.64 3.98 59.44
CA ASP A 94 17.74 4.73 58.83
C ASP A 94 17.24 5.49 57.60
N ASN A 95 17.21 6.82 57.74
CA ASN A 95 16.78 7.74 56.70
C ASN A 95 17.93 8.16 55.78
N CYS A 96 19.16 7.70 55.99
CA CYS A 96 20.29 8.00 55.12
C CYS A 96 20.35 7.04 53.93
N ILE A 97 20.46 7.59 52.73
CA ILE A 97 20.56 6.81 51.49
C ILE A 97 21.90 7.13 50.83
N LYS A 98 22.74 6.12 50.64
CA LYS A 98 24.02 6.27 49.97
C LYS A 98 23.89 6.02 48.47
N ASN A 99 24.58 6.81 47.65
CA ASN A 99 24.69 6.53 46.22
C ASN A 99 25.71 5.37 45.99
N PRO A 100 25.32 4.23 45.42
CA PRO A 100 26.24 3.13 45.11
C PRO A 100 27.15 3.39 43.88
N GLU A 101 27.02 4.56 43.24
CA GLU A 101 27.86 5.03 42.14
C GLU A 101 28.90 6.07 42.59
N ASN A 102 28.61 6.78 43.69
CA ASN A 102 29.48 7.83 44.23
C ASN A 102 29.45 7.76 45.76
N ASP A 103 30.54 7.27 46.35
CA ASP A 103 30.65 7.06 47.79
C ASP A 103 30.58 8.35 48.62
N GLU A 104 30.74 9.52 47.99
CA GLU A 104 30.65 10.84 48.63
C GLU A 104 29.24 11.46 48.54
N GLU A 105 28.32 10.85 47.79
CA GLU A 105 26.96 11.38 47.57
C GLU A 105 25.92 10.65 48.42
N PHE A 106 25.19 11.43 49.23
CA PHE A 106 24.17 10.94 50.14
C PHE A 106 22.88 11.73 49.97
N ALA A 107 21.75 11.04 50.08
CA ALA A 107 20.41 11.63 50.18
C ALA A 107 19.81 11.28 51.55
N ARG A 108 18.76 12.01 51.93
CA ARG A 108 17.96 11.68 53.11
C ARG A 108 16.50 11.46 52.72
N TYR A 109 15.88 10.47 53.33
CA TYR A 109 14.44 10.30 53.28
C TYR A 109 13.78 11.25 54.28
N LEU A 110 13.02 12.21 53.78
CA LEU A 110 12.36 13.25 54.56
C LEU A 110 10.83 13.04 54.65
N GLY A 111 10.38 11.80 54.43
CA GLY A 111 8.95 11.45 54.43
C GLY A 111 8.29 11.62 53.07
N SER A 112 6.98 11.87 53.09
CA SER A 112 6.07 11.99 51.96
C SER A 112 6.63 12.76 50.74
N GLU A 113 7.28 13.91 50.95
CA GLU A 113 7.85 14.75 49.88
C GLU A 113 8.94 14.02 49.07
N THR A 114 9.72 13.16 49.73
CA THR A 114 10.77 12.39 49.05
C THR A 114 10.17 11.36 48.10
N LEU A 115 9.08 10.71 48.50
CA LEU A 115 8.40 9.72 47.69
C LEU A 115 7.68 10.38 46.48
N ASP A 116 7.07 11.54 46.67
CA ASP A 116 6.47 12.31 45.58
C ASP A 116 7.52 12.73 44.54
N LEU A 117 8.72 13.13 44.98
CA LEU A 117 9.84 13.42 44.10
C LEU A 117 10.30 12.19 43.32
N TRP A 118 10.42 11.03 43.96
CA TRP A 118 10.80 9.78 43.28
C TRP A 118 9.78 9.36 42.23
N ILE A 119 8.49 9.47 42.56
CA ILE A 119 7.38 9.23 41.63
C ILE A 119 7.45 10.22 40.47
N ALA A 120 7.63 11.51 40.73
CA ALA A 120 7.74 12.54 39.69
C ALA A 120 8.92 12.26 38.73
N ARG A 121 10.09 11.85 39.26
CA ARG A 121 11.25 11.47 38.44
C ARG A 121 10.98 10.23 37.59
N SER A 122 10.18 9.28 38.06
CA SER A 122 9.81 8.08 37.30
C SER A 122 8.99 8.38 36.03
N LYS A 123 8.19 9.46 36.04
CA LYS A 123 7.29 9.86 34.93
C LYS A 123 8.03 10.20 33.63
N LYS A 124 9.31 10.59 33.69
CA LYS A 124 10.14 10.91 32.51
C LYS A 124 10.33 9.71 31.56
N HIS A 125 10.02 8.50 32.01
CA HIS A 125 10.22 7.25 31.26
C HIS A 125 8.89 6.59 30.85
N LYS A 126 7.79 7.36 30.77
CA LYS A 126 6.45 6.82 30.50
C LYS A 126 6.20 6.63 29.00
N GLY A 127 5.79 5.42 28.61
CA GLY A 127 5.29 5.10 27.27
C GLY A 127 3.75 5.09 27.20
N GLU A 128 3.21 5.20 25.99
CA GLU A 128 1.76 5.11 25.73
C GLU A 128 1.19 3.75 26.19
N GLU A 129 1.90 2.64 25.91
CA GLU A 129 1.52 1.29 26.34
C GLU A 129 1.39 1.18 27.87
N LYS A 130 2.34 1.74 28.64
CA LYS A 130 2.27 1.71 30.11
C LYS A 130 1.17 2.60 30.67
N THR A 131 0.81 3.67 29.96
CA THR A 131 -0.37 4.47 30.30
C THR A 131 -1.64 3.66 30.09
N PHE A 132 -1.72 2.93 28.98
CA PHE A 132 -2.85 2.08 28.65
C PHE A 132 -3.04 0.96 29.68
N VAL A 133 -1.98 0.23 30.03
CA VAL A 133 -2.02 -0.81 31.06
C VAL A 133 -2.56 -0.26 32.38
N GLU A 134 -2.08 0.91 32.83
CA GLU A 134 -2.59 1.52 34.06
C GLU A 134 -4.07 1.88 34.00
N GLN A 135 -4.55 2.41 32.86
CA GLN A 135 -5.98 2.70 32.68
C GLN A 135 -6.84 1.43 32.76
N VAL A 136 -6.31 0.31 32.25
CA VAL A 136 -6.95 -1.01 32.39
C VAL A 136 -6.93 -1.44 33.86
N VAL A 137 -5.84 -1.26 34.59
CA VAL A 137 -5.76 -1.57 36.04
C VAL A 137 -6.78 -0.78 36.85
N ALA A 138 -6.94 0.51 36.55
CA ALA A 138 -7.93 1.36 37.22
C ALA A 138 -9.38 0.92 36.95
N ALA A 139 -9.66 0.34 35.78
CA ALA A 139 -11.00 -0.08 35.39
C ALA A 139 -11.38 -1.51 35.80
N ASN A 140 -10.45 -2.31 36.33
CA ASN A 140 -10.67 -3.73 36.61
C ASN A 140 -10.15 -4.10 38.01
N GLU A 141 -11.06 -4.45 38.92
CA GLU A 141 -10.73 -4.74 40.33
C GLU A 141 -10.01 -6.07 40.57
N ASN A 142 -10.09 -7.00 39.61
CA ASN A 142 -9.57 -8.36 39.73
C ASN A 142 -8.12 -8.54 39.23
N ILE A 143 -7.42 -7.47 38.89
CA ILE A 143 -6.00 -7.54 38.49
C ILE A 143 -5.13 -7.71 39.74
N ILE A 144 -4.33 -8.79 39.77
CA ILE A 144 -3.48 -9.18 40.92
C ILE A 144 -1.99 -8.95 40.65
N ASP A 145 -1.55 -8.84 39.40
CA ASP A 145 -0.16 -8.57 39.04
C ASP A 145 -0.10 -7.77 37.74
N MET A 146 0.94 -6.96 37.59
CA MET A 146 1.14 -6.08 36.43
C MET A 146 2.50 -6.27 35.76
N GLU A 147 3.23 -7.32 36.16
CA GLU A 147 4.51 -7.67 35.56
C GLU A 147 4.94 -9.10 35.98
N MET A 148 4.34 -10.11 35.37
CA MET A 148 4.72 -11.50 35.67
C MET A 148 5.86 -11.96 34.75
N GLY A 149 7.05 -12.14 35.33
CA GLY A 149 8.19 -12.73 34.63
C GLY A 149 8.15 -14.27 34.60
N LEU A 150 8.45 -14.85 33.44
CA LEU A 150 8.66 -16.29 33.29
C LEU A 150 10.06 -16.70 33.80
N PRO A 151 10.18 -17.79 34.58
CA PRO A 151 11.47 -18.26 35.08
C PRO A 151 12.45 -18.60 33.95
N GLY A 152 13.63 -17.96 33.93
CA GLY A 152 14.74 -18.31 33.04
C GLY A 152 14.62 -17.88 31.58
N SER A 153 13.52 -17.25 31.14
CA SER A 153 13.32 -16.87 29.74
C SER A 153 13.46 -15.38 29.44
N GLY A 154 13.40 -14.52 30.48
CA GLY A 154 13.43 -13.07 30.34
C GLY A 154 12.13 -12.45 29.85
N TYR A 155 11.14 -13.25 29.43
CA TYR A 155 9.81 -12.77 29.06
C TYR A 155 9.01 -12.30 30.28
N ARG A 156 8.25 -11.22 30.10
CA ARG A 156 7.36 -10.63 31.11
C ARG A 156 6.01 -10.34 30.48
N ILE A 157 4.93 -10.69 31.18
CA ILE A 157 3.57 -10.39 30.77
C ILE A 157 3.02 -9.23 31.58
N ASP A 158 2.25 -8.37 30.91
CA ASP A 158 1.85 -7.07 31.47
C ASP A 158 0.77 -7.17 32.55
N LEU A 159 -0.10 -8.19 32.52
CA LEU A 159 -1.25 -8.25 33.43
C LEU A 159 -1.58 -9.70 33.81
N VAL A 160 -1.93 -9.90 35.08
CA VAL A 160 -2.51 -11.15 35.59
C VAL A 160 -3.77 -10.82 36.36
N THR A 161 -4.86 -11.49 36.02
CA THR A 161 -6.20 -11.33 36.61
C THR A 161 -6.64 -12.60 37.33
N ILE A 162 -7.56 -12.45 38.29
CA ILE A 162 -8.31 -13.54 38.91
C ILE A 162 -9.75 -13.45 38.41
N GLU A 163 -10.06 -14.20 37.35
CA GLU A 163 -11.37 -14.15 36.68
C GLU A 163 -12.26 -15.29 37.15
N GLU A 164 -13.51 -14.98 37.47
CA GLU A 164 -14.51 -15.98 37.83
C GLU A 164 -15.20 -16.52 36.56
N ASP A 165 -15.27 -17.84 36.46
CA ASP A 165 -16.01 -18.56 35.42
C ASP A 165 -16.72 -19.76 36.04
N GLN A 166 -18.04 -19.85 35.86
CA GLN A 166 -18.90 -20.95 36.32
C GLN A 166 -18.69 -21.38 37.79
N GLY A 167 -18.43 -20.42 38.69
CA GLY A 167 -18.24 -20.68 40.13
C GLY A 167 -16.83 -21.13 40.54
N GLN A 168 -15.85 -20.99 39.65
CA GLN A 168 -14.42 -21.17 39.93
C GLN A 168 -13.64 -19.91 39.52
N ALA A 169 -12.58 -19.55 40.24
CA ALA A 169 -11.65 -18.52 39.81
C ALA A 169 -10.51 -19.11 38.98
N ASN A 170 -10.00 -18.37 38.01
CA ASN A 170 -8.83 -18.75 37.22
C ASN A 170 -7.81 -17.60 37.19
N VAL A 171 -6.53 -17.95 37.29
CA VAL A 171 -5.45 -17.05 36.92
C VAL A 171 -5.49 -16.88 35.41
N VAL A 172 -5.63 -15.66 34.92
CA VAL A 172 -5.66 -15.33 33.49
C VAL A 172 -4.58 -14.32 33.17
N LEU A 173 -3.88 -14.53 32.05
CA LEU A 173 -2.74 -13.72 31.63
C LEU A 173 -3.11 -12.84 30.43
N TRP A 174 -2.75 -11.56 30.50
CA TRP A 174 -2.99 -10.59 29.44
C TRP A 174 -1.69 -9.86 29.07
N GLU A 175 -1.33 -9.88 27.79
CA GLU A 175 -0.20 -9.12 27.24
C GLU A 175 -0.73 -7.89 26.49
N ALA A 176 -0.26 -6.70 26.85
CA ALA A 176 -0.74 -5.45 26.29
C ALA A 176 0.18 -4.97 25.16
N LYS A 177 -0.41 -4.49 24.07
CA LYS A 177 0.30 -3.95 22.90
C LYS A 177 -0.43 -2.76 22.30
N LEU A 178 0.32 -1.90 21.63
CA LEU A 178 -0.26 -0.92 20.72
C LEU A 178 -0.48 -1.56 19.35
N THR A 179 -1.54 -1.18 18.64
CA THR A 179 -1.73 -1.64 17.25
C THR A 179 -0.62 -1.17 16.30
N SER A 180 0.18 -0.18 16.67
CA SER A 180 1.38 0.27 15.94
C SER A 180 2.62 -0.59 16.20
N ASP A 181 2.58 -1.54 17.13
CA ASP A 181 3.72 -2.40 17.46
C ASP A 181 4.05 -3.33 16.28
N THR A 182 5.27 -3.23 15.77
CA THR A 182 5.74 -4.00 14.60
C THR A 182 5.78 -5.50 14.88
N ARG A 183 5.94 -5.93 16.13
CA ARG A 183 5.96 -7.35 16.53
C ARG A 183 4.58 -8.02 16.36
N CYS A 184 3.52 -7.22 16.30
CA CYS A 184 2.16 -7.68 16.09
C CYS A 184 1.76 -7.67 14.60
N ARG A 185 2.68 -7.26 13.71
CA ARG A 185 2.42 -7.06 12.28
C ARG A 185 3.35 -7.93 11.43
N SER A 186 2.83 -8.42 10.31
CA SER A 186 3.61 -9.11 9.29
C SER A 186 2.85 -9.14 7.96
N SER A 187 3.57 -8.93 6.86
CA SER A 187 3.03 -9.00 5.49
C SER A 187 3.09 -10.41 4.91
N ILE A 188 4.15 -11.19 5.22
CA ILE A 188 4.44 -12.49 4.60
C ILE A 188 4.39 -13.65 5.62
N ASP A 189 4.98 -13.47 6.81
CA ASP A 189 5.15 -14.53 7.82
C ASP A 189 4.20 -14.36 9.03
N GLN A 190 4.30 -15.22 10.04
CA GLN A 190 3.58 -15.06 11.30
C GLN A 190 4.18 -13.92 12.16
N PRO A 191 3.37 -13.04 12.78
CA PRO A 191 3.84 -12.02 13.71
C PRO A 191 4.65 -12.57 14.89
N GLU A 192 5.70 -11.86 15.31
CA GLU A 192 6.56 -12.24 16.45
C GLU A 192 5.77 -12.43 17.75
N VAL A 193 4.71 -11.66 17.95
CA VAL A 193 3.85 -11.77 19.16
C VAL A 193 3.23 -13.17 19.30
N ILE A 194 2.97 -13.88 18.19
CA ILE A 194 2.46 -15.27 18.24
C ILE A 194 3.51 -16.19 18.87
N TYR A 195 4.78 -16.03 18.49
CA TYR A 195 5.88 -16.77 19.08
C TYR A 195 6.03 -16.45 20.57
N GLN A 196 5.94 -15.17 20.96
CA GLN A 196 5.95 -14.77 22.37
C GLN A 196 4.84 -15.46 23.17
N ILE A 197 3.59 -15.44 22.67
CA ILE A 197 2.45 -16.09 23.33
C ILE A 197 2.64 -17.62 23.41
N SER A 198 3.22 -18.24 22.38
CA SER A 198 3.51 -19.68 22.38
C SER A 198 4.42 -20.11 23.55
N LYS A 199 5.36 -19.25 23.96
CA LYS A 199 6.27 -19.53 25.07
C LYS A 199 5.60 -19.52 26.43
N TYR A 200 4.61 -18.63 26.62
CA TYR A 200 3.75 -18.66 27.79
C TYR A 200 2.88 -19.92 27.80
N ARG A 201 2.25 -20.26 26.67
CA ARG A 201 1.43 -21.48 26.55
C ARG A 201 2.24 -22.74 26.87
N GLU A 202 3.47 -22.85 26.36
CA GLU A 202 4.40 -23.94 26.66
C GLU A 202 4.68 -24.05 28.18
N PHE A 203 4.95 -22.92 28.85
CA PHE A 203 5.17 -22.91 30.29
C PHE A 203 3.92 -23.28 31.10
N LEU A 204 2.75 -22.76 30.72
CA LEU A 204 1.49 -22.95 31.44
C LEU A 204 0.85 -24.31 31.20
N THR A 205 1.23 -25.05 30.16
CA THR A 205 0.68 -26.39 29.89
C THR A 205 1.40 -27.50 30.66
N GLU A 206 2.60 -27.24 31.19
CA GLU A 206 3.31 -28.20 32.06
C GLU A 206 2.64 -28.26 33.45
N GLU A 207 2.07 -29.42 33.82
CA GLU A 207 1.29 -29.64 35.05
C GLU A 207 2.00 -29.13 36.33
N LYS A 208 3.32 -29.36 36.42
CA LYS A 208 4.11 -28.87 37.55
C LYS A 208 4.11 -27.35 37.63
N ASN A 209 4.27 -26.65 36.50
CA ASN A 209 4.27 -25.19 36.46
C ASN A 209 2.86 -24.64 36.77
N GLN A 210 1.80 -25.32 36.34
CA GLN A 210 0.42 -24.95 36.70
C GLN A 210 0.22 -24.90 38.21
N LEU A 211 0.62 -25.97 38.90
CA LEU A 211 0.54 -26.05 40.36
C LEU A 211 1.39 -24.97 41.03
N GLU A 212 2.59 -24.70 40.52
CA GLU A 212 3.45 -23.62 41.04
C GLU A 212 2.81 -22.23 40.87
N VAL A 213 2.22 -21.94 39.71
CA VAL A 213 1.53 -20.67 39.40
C VAL A 213 0.28 -20.50 40.28
N ILE A 214 -0.57 -21.53 40.38
CA ILE A 214 -1.78 -21.50 41.21
C ILE A 214 -1.42 -21.23 42.67
N ASN A 215 -0.48 -22.01 43.24
CA ASN A 215 -0.07 -21.83 44.63
C ASN A 215 0.58 -20.47 44.89
N ALA A 216 1.35 -19.97 43.93
CA ALA A 216 1.92 -18.63 43.99
C ALA A 216 0.82 -17.57 44.02
N TYR A 217 -0.18 -17.64 43.15
CA TYR A 217 -1.25 -16.63 43.13
C TYR A 217 -2.25 -16.74 44.29
N ILE A 218 -2.52 -17.93 44.83
CA ILE A 218 -3.22 -18.07 46.13
C ILE A 218 -2.45 -17.32 47.23
N THR A 219 -1.13 -17.48 47.26
CA THR A 219 -0.29 -16.80 48.24
C THR A 219 -0.25 -15.29 47.99
N ALA A 220 -0.20 -14.86 46.73
CA ALA A 220 -0.27 -13.45 46.36
C ALA A 220 -1.60 -12.81 46.81
N CYS A 221 -2.74 -13.47 46.61
CA CYS A 221 -4.04 -13.03 47.10
C CYS A 221 -4.01 -12.84 48.63
N LYS A 222 -3.53 -13.84 49.39
CA LYS A 222 -3.40 -13.74 50.85
C LYS A 222 -2.57 -12.55 51.30
N VAL A 223 -1.41 -12.36 50.69
CA VAL A 223 -0.52 -11.24 51.01
C VAL A 223 -1.18 -9.92 50.64
N GLN A 224 -1.74 -9.77 49.44
CA GLN A 224 -2.36 -8.50 49.03
C GLN A 224 -3.59 -8.14 49.86
N THR A 225 -4.44 -9.11 50.20
CA THR A 225 -5.58 -8.91 51.12
C THR A 225 -5.07 -8.37 52.46
N TYR A 226 -4.03 -8.98 53.04
CA TYR A 226 -3.45 -8.52 54.30
C TYR A 226 -2.87 -7.10 54.21
N ILE A 227 -2.11 -6.79 53.15
CA ILE A 227 -1.50 -5.46 52.98
C ILE A 227 -2.55 -4.38 52.72
N CYS A 228 -3.60 -4.68 51.94
CA CYS A 228 -4.71 -3.76 51.75
C CYS A 228 -5.43 -3.49 53.07
N GLN A 229 -5.68 -4.52 53.89
CA GLN A 229 -6.27 -4.34 55.23
C GLN A 229 -5.42 -3.43 56.12
N LEU A 230 -4.08 -3.59 56.12
CA LEU A 230 -3.17 -2.68 56.83
C LEU A 230 -3.25 -1.24 56.32
N ALA A 231 -3.50 -1.03 55.02
CA ALA A 231 -3.69 0.28 54.43
C ALA A 231 -5.11 0.86 54.63
N GLY A 232 -6.02 0.17 55.33
CA GLY A 232 -7.42 0.57 55.44
C GLY A 232 -8.20 0.45 54.12
N LYS A 233 -7.76 -0.46 53.26
CA LYS A 233 -8.28 -0.73 51.91
C LYS A 233 -8.76 -2.17 51.79
N GLN A 234 -9.47 -2.47 50.70
CA GLN A 234 -9.93 -3.82 50.38
C GLN A 234 -9.53 -4.18 48.95
N VAL A 235 -9.25 -5.47 48.74
CA VAL A 235 -9.14 -6.06 47.41
C VAL A 235 -10.55 -6.40 46.90
N SER A 236 -10.69 -6.83 45.65
CA SER A 236 -11.97 -7.31 45.14
C SER A 236 -12.48 -8.52 45.93
N LYS A 237 -13.81 -8.74 45.88
CA LYS A 237 -14.44 -9.89 46.53
C LYS A 237 -13.89 -11.22 46.03
N THR A 238 -13.58 -11.33 44.74
CA THR A 238 -13.00 -12.53 44.13
C THR A 238 -11.60 -12.81 44.67
N ILE A 239 -10.73 -11.80 44.77
CA ILE A 239 -9.38 -11.96 45.34
C ILE A 239 -9.47 -12.34 46.82
N GLU A 240 -10.38 -11.73 47.58
CA GLU A 240 -10.61 -12.08 48.98
C GLU A 240 -11.12 -13.52 49.15
N ALA A 241 -12.04 -13.96 48.29
CA ALA A 241 -12.58 -15.31 48.28
C ALA A 241 -11.53 -16.38 47.92
N VAL A 242 -10.54 -16.05 47.08
CA VAL A 242 -9.39 -16.93 46.83
C VAL A 242 -8.43 -16.92 48.02
N ALA A 243 -8.18 -15.75 48.62
CA ALA A 243 -7.29 -15.61 49.77
C ALA A 243 -7.75 -16.43 50.99
N ASN A 244 -9.06 -16.42 51.27
CA ASN A 244 -9.67 -17.15 52.38
C ASN A 244 -9.97 -18.63 52.06
N GLY A 245 -9.81 -19.06 50.80
CA GLY A 245 -10.04 -20.43 50.35
C GLY A 245 -11.50 -20.82 50.09
N THR A 246 -12.43 -19.84 50.07
CA THR A 246 -13.85 -20.07 49.73
C THR A 246 -14.10 -20.23 48.23
N LEU A 247 -13.19 -19.74 47.39
CA LEU A 247 -13.22 -19.92 45.94
C LEU A 247 -11.94 -20.63 45.50
N GLN A 248 -12.09 -21.74 44.77
CA GLN A 248 -10.94 -22.46 44.24
C GLN A 248 -10.31 -21.70 43.07
N LEU A 249 -8.97 -21.73 43.01
CA LEU A 249 -8.19 -21.08 41.95
C LEU A 249 -7.62 -22.13 40.99
N GLY A 250 -8.03 -22.05 39.73
CA GLY A 250 -7.43 -22.73 38.59
C GLY A 250 -6.51 -21.80 37.80
N LEU A 251 -6.17 -22.22 36.58
CA LEU A 251 -5.30 -21.49 35.67
C LEU A 251 -5.84 -21.62 34.25
N ASP A 252 -6.04 -20.49 33.59
CA ASP A 252 -6.25 -20.43 32.14
C ASP A 252 -4.89 -20.56 31.45
N THR A 253 -4.70 -21.61 30.68
CA THR A 253 -3.43 -21.89 29.99
C THR A 253 -3.28 -21.11 28.69
N GLU A 254 -4.27 -20.30 28.31
CA GLU A 254 -4.31 -19.51 27.07
C GLU A 254 -4.15 -18.00 27.36
N PRO A 255 -2.92 -17.46 27.26
CA PRO A 255 -2.69 -16.02 27.38
C PRO A 255 -3.43 -15.23 26.30
N ARG A 256 -3.94 -14.06 26.68
CA ARG A 256 -4.74 -13.19 25.82
C ARG A 256 -3.96 -11.94 25.42
N LEU A 257 -4.28 -11.39 24.25
CA LEU A 257 -3.73 -10.11 23.79
C LEU A 257 -4.72 -8.97 24.02
N LEU A 258 -4.21 -7.85 24.54
CA LEU A 258 -4.97 -6.63 24.72
C LEU A 258 -4.36 -5.51 23.89
N PHE A 259 -5.14 -4.95 22.97
CA PHE A 259 -4.67 -3.92 22.05
C PHE A 259 -5.27 -2.56 22.33
N LEU A 260 -4.44 -1.51 22.29
CA LEU A 260 -4.91 -0.13 22.11
C LEU A 260 -4.79 0.27 20.63
N HIS A 261 -5.93 0.59 20.03
CA HIS A 261 -6.04 1.13 18.69
C HIS A 261 -6.20 2.66 18.72
N ASN A 262 -5.30 3.35 18.02
CA ASN A 262 -5.36 4.80 17.85
C ASN A 262 -5.68 5.12 16.37
N PRO A 263 -6.95 5.49 16.06
CA PRO A 263 -7.39 5.75 14.69
C PRO A 263 -6.67 6.93 14.01
N LYS A 264 -6.02 7.82 14.77
CA LYS A 264 -5.32 8.98 14.20
C LYS A 264 -3.96 8.63 13.60
N ASN A 265 -3.39 7.47 13.94
CA ASN A 265 -2.07 7.02 13.48
C ASN A 265 -2.14 6.09 12.25
N THR A 266 -3.31 5.83 11.66
CA THR A 266 -3.50 4.82 10.60
C THR A 266 -3.35 5.34 9.16
N GLN A 267 -2.73 6.49 8.94
CA GLN A 267 -2.54 7.03 7.57
C GLN A 267 -1.64 6.18 6.64
N LYS A 268 -1.06 5.06 7.12
CA LYS A 268 -0.11 4.27 6.31
C LYS A 268 -0.39 2.77 6.19
N ASP A 269 -1.15 2.13 7.07
CA ASP A 269 -1.39 0.67 6.98
C ASP A 269 -2.63 0.25 7.78
N SER A 270 -3.55 -0.50 7.16
CA SER A 270 -4.76 -0.98 7.82
C SER A 270 -4.42 -2.04 8.89
N TRP A 271 -4.98 -1.89 10.09
CA TRP A 271 -4.78 -2.82 11.22
C TRP A 271 -5.56 -4.14 11.05
N LEU A 272 -6.70 -4.08 10.36
CA LEU A 272 -7.65 -5.20 10.23
C LEU A 272 -7.03 -6.49 9.66
N PRO A 273 -6.20 -6.46 8.59
CA PRO A 273 -5.56 -7.68 8.08
C PRO A 273 -4.64 -8.35 9.10
N HIS A 274 -3.97 -7.56 9.96
CA HIS A 274 -3.11 -8.10 11.01
C HIS A 274 -3.92 -8.70 12.16
N GLN A 275 -5.01 -8.03 12.55
CA GLN A 275 -5.96 -8.57 13.53
C GLN A 275 -6.53 -9.91 13.05
N GLN A 276 -6.90 -10.03 11.78
CA GLN A 276 -7.42 -11.28 11.22
C GLN A 276 -6.38 -12.40 11.30
N LYS A 277 -5.11 -12.14 10.96
CA LYS A 277 -4.04 -13.13 11.12
C LYS A 277 -3.91 -13.65 12.55
N LEU A 278 -4.05 -12.79 13.56
CA LEU A 278 -4.02 -13.22 14.96
C LEU A 278 -5.22 -14.11 15.31
N ILE A 279 -6.41 -13.74 14.85
CA ILE A 279 -7.64 -14.53 15.02
C ILE A 279 -7.52 -15.90 14.33
N ASP A 280 -7.00 -15.96 13.10
CA ASP A 280 -6.81 -17.20 12.34
C ASP A 280 -5.82 -18.16 13.03
N ASN A 281 -4.87 -17.63 13.79
CA ASN A 281 -3.95 -18.39 14.62
C ASN A 281 -4.50 -18.69 16.03
N GLN A 282 -5.82 -18.56 16.22
CA GLN A 282 -6.54 -18.87 17.46
C GLN A 282 -6.05 -18.04 18.66
N ILE A 283 -5.53 -16.84 18.42
CA ILE A 283 -5.14 -15.95 19.51
C ILE A 283 -6.38 -15.24 20.05
N LYS A 284 -6.65 -15.42 21.35
CA LYS A 284 -7.66 -14.69 22.12
C LYS A 284 -7.23 -13.22 22.24
N LEU A 285 -8.02 -12.29 21.72
CA LEU A 285 -7.68 -10.86 21.74
C LEU A 285 -8.87 -9.94 21.97
N GLN A 286 -8.61 -8.80 22.63
CA GLN A 286 -9.53 -7.68 22.78
C GLN A 286 -8.87 -6.41 22.24
N VAL A 287 -9.54 -5.67 21.36
CA VAL A 287 -9.08 -4.37 20.85
C VAL A 287 -9.91 -3.25 21.46
N MET A 288 -9.26 -2.29 22.09
CA MET A 288 -9.85 -1.08 22.67
C MET A 288 -9.43 0.14 21.85
N THR A 289 -10.35 1.07 21.60
CA THR A 289 -10.03 2.39 21.02
C THR A 289 -9.76 3.42 22.11
N THR A 290 -9.25 4.60 21.74
CA THR A 290 -9.07 5.72 22.69
C THR A 290 -10.34 6.06 23.47
N ASP A 291 -11.51 5.89 22.85
CA ASP A 291 -12.82 6.24 23.43
C ASP A 291 -13.54 5.05 24.07
N SER A 292 -12.98 3.84 23.98
CA SER A 292 -13.57 2.64 24.58
C SER A 292 -13.45 2.64 26.11
N HIS A 293 -14.40 1.98 26.79
CA HIS A 293 -14.21 1.59 28.19
C HIS A 293 -13.00 0.65 28.33
N ARG A 294 -12.34 0.71 29.49
CA ARG A 294 -11.08 -0.01 29.77
C ARG A 294 -11.29 -1.34 30.51
N THR A 295 -12.51 -1.86 30.48
CA THR A 295 -12.90 -3.10 31.15
C THR A 295 -12.50 -4.32 30.30
N LEU A 296 -11.88 -5.31 30.94
CA LEU A 296 -11.52 -6.58 30.32
C LEU A 296 -12.77 -7.44 30.12
N LEU A 297 -12.89 -8.06 28.95
CA LEU A 297 -13.96 -9.01 28.68
C LEU A 297 -13.70 -10.34 29.38
N SER A 298 -14.76 -10.95 29.92
CA SER A 298 -14.73 -12.34 30.37
C SER A 298 -14.46 -13.30 29.21
N ALA A 299 -14.13 -14.56 29.50
CA ALA A 299 -13.86 -15.56 28.46
C ALA A 299 -15.04 -15.71 27.47
N ALA A 300 -16.27 -15.80 27.97
CA ALA A 300 -17.47 -15.93 27.14
C ALA A 300 -17.74 -14.67 26.29
N GLU A 301 -17.57 -13.48 26.86
CA GLU A 301 -17.70 -12.22 26.12
C GLU A 301 -16.61 -12.07 25.06
N LEU A 302 -15.40 -12.55 25.34
CA LEU A 302 -14.31 -12.54 24.38
C LEU A 302 -14.60 -13.46 23.19
N GLU A 303 -15.13 -14.66 23.44
CA GLU A 303 -15.56 -15.57 22.37
C GLU A 303 -16.64 -14.93 21.49
N GLN A 304 -17.65 -14.32 22.10
CA GLN A 304 -18.70 -13.57 21.37
C GLN A 304 -18.11 -12.38 20.61
N TYR A 305 -17.20 -11.62 21.23
CA TYR A 305 -16.51 -10.50 20.61
C TYR A 305 -15.73 -10.96 19.37
N GLN A 306 -14.96 -12.05 19.47
CA GLN A 306 -14.18 -12.56 18.35
C GLN A 306 -15.07 -13.12 17.23
N ALA A 307 -16.16 -13.80 17.57
CA ALA A 307 -17.16 -14.22 16.59
C ALA A 307 -17.77 -13.02 15.84
N ASN A 308 -18.09 -11.93 16.55
CA ASN A 308 -18.58 -10.69 15.95
C ASN A 308 -17.52 -10.01 15.06
N GLN A 309 -16.24 -10.01 15.47
CA GLN A 309 -15.15 -9.48 14.64
C GLN A 309 -14.94 -10.30 13.37
N GLN A 310 -15.05 -11.64 13.45
CA GLN A 310 -15.05 -12.50 12.26
C GLN A 310 -16.25 -12.22 11.35
N LEU A 311 -17.44 -12.01 11.91
CA LEU A 311 -18.66 -11.66 11.16
C LEU A 311 -18.54 -10.29 10.45
N ILE A 312 -18.02 -9.27 11.14
CA ILE A 312 -17.76 -7.94 10.56
C ILE A 312 -16.75 -8.03 9.41
N ASN A 313 -15.71 -8.85 9.55
CA ASN A 313 -14.73 -9.07 8.48
C ASN A 313 -15.31 -9.85 7.29
N THR A 314 -16.28 -10.75 7.51
CA THR A 314 -17.05 -11.37 6.41
C THR A 314 -18.04 -10.42 5.72
N GLN A 315 -18.33 -9.25 6.31
CA GLN A 315 -19.14 -8.18 5.70
C GLN A 315 -18.28 -7.10 5.00
N VAL A 316 -16.96 -7.26 4.91
CA VAL A 316 -16.11 -6.36 4.11
C VAL A 316 -16.33 -6.68 2.63
N HIS A 317 -17.26 -5.95 2.02
CA HIS A 317 -17.63 -6.12 0.63
C HIS A 317 -16.53 -5.59 -0.29
N THR A 318 -16.05 -6.46 -1.18
CA THR A 318 -15.28 -6.06 -2.35
C THR A 318 -16.26 -5.73 -3.48
N SER A 319 -16.01 -4.64 -4.20
CA SER A 319 -16.83 -4.29 -5.36
C SER A 319 -16.06 -3.53 -6.42
N VAL A 320 -16.56 -3.60 -7.65
CA VAL A 320 -16.12 -2.81 -8.79
C VAL A 320 -17.24 -1.87 -9.22
N THR A 321 -16.91 -0.60 -9.45
CA THR A 321 -17.82 0.39 -10.03
C THR A 321 -17.14 1.02 -11.24
N ILE A 322 -17.79 0.97 -12.40
CA ILE A 322 -17.32 1.71 -13.58
C ILE A 322 -17.82 3.14 -13.41
N LEU A 323 -16.94 4.10 -13.14
CA LEU A 323 -17.34 5.51 -13.02
C LEU A 323 -17.51 6.13 -14.41
N ARG A 324 -16.65 5.73 -15.35
CA ARG A 324 -16.76 6.06 -16.78
C ARG A 324 -16.08 5.01 -17.65
N GLY A 325 -16.59 4.82 -18.87
CA GLY A 325 -16.06 3.89 -19.86
C GLY A 325 -16.86 2.60 -20.02
N ALA A 326 -18.09 2.53 -19.50
CA ALA A 326 -18.97 1.38 -19.73
C ALA A 326 -19.53 1.33 -21.17
N ASP A 327 -19.83 2.52 -21.73
CA ASP A 327 -20.56 2.74 -22.98
C ASP A 327 -19.86 3.78 -23.88
N THR A 328 -18.58 4.07 -23.61
CA THR A 328 -17.75 5.00 -24.37
C THR A 328 -16.40 4.37 -24.72
N ILE A 329 -15.80 4.82 -25.82
CA ILE A 329 -14.38 4.61 -26.08
C ILE A 329 -13.64 5.82 -25.50
N GLY A 330 -12.68 5.56 -24.62
CA GLY A 330 -11.91 6.55 -23.88
C GLY A 330 -12.60 7.09 -22.63
N GLY A 331 -11.82 7.79 -21.80
CA GLY A 331 -12.28 8.34 -20.53
C GLY A 331 -12.30 7.33 -19.38
N SER A 332 -11.58 6.21 -19.51
CA SER A 332 -11.61 5.10 -18.55
C SER A 332 -11.39 5.57 -17.11
N CYS A 333 -12.31 5.19 -16.23
CA CYS A 333 -12.19 5.41 -14.79
C CYS A 333 -13.00 4.35 -14.04
N ILE A 334 -12.31 3.45 -13.34
CA ILE A 334 -12.92 2.31 -12.66
C ILE A 334 -12.49 2.28 -11.21
N LYS A 335 -13.45 2.27 -10.28
CA LYS A 335 -13.20 2.23 -8.83
C LYS A 335 -13.31 0.79 -8.31
N ILE A 336 -12.34 0.36 -7.52
CA ILE A 336 -12.39 -0.89 -6.75
C ILE A 336 -12.45 -0.53 -5.28
N ASN A 337 -13.50 -0.98 -4.59
CA ASN A 337 -13.69 -0.76 -3.15
C ASN A 337 -13.49 -2.07 -2.38
N HIS A 338 -12.92 -1.98 -1.19
CA HIS A 338 -12.87 -3.06 -0.20
C HIS A 338 -13.04 -2.46 1.21
N GLY A 339 -14.23 -2.61 1.78
CA GLY A 339 -14.57 -1.95 3.04
C GLY A 339 -14.52 -0.42 2.91
N ASN A 340 -13.68 0.22 3.72
CA ASN A 340 -13.46 1.67 3.67
C ASN A 340 -12.30 2.09 2.76
N ASP A 341 -11.59 1.14 2.16
CA ASP A 341 -10.46 1.42 1.28
C ASP A 341 -10.89 1.35 -0.18
N ALA A 342 -10.27 2.17 -1.03
CA ALA A 342 -10.51 2.14 -2.46
C ALA A 342 -9.24 2.45 -3.27
N ILE A 343 -9.21 1.94 -4.50
CA ILE A 343 -8.27 2.35 -5.55
C ILE A 343 -9.03 2.67 -6.84
N VAL A 344 -8.43 3.47 -7.69
CA VAL A 344 -8.98 3.82 -9.01
C VAL A 344 -8.02 3.33 -10.10
N LEU A 345 -8.55 2.67 -11.13
CA LEU A 345 -7.84 2.27 -12.33
C LEU A 345 -8.13 3.32 -13.42
N ASP A 346 -7.06 3.94 -13.90
CA ASP A 346 -7.07 5.06 -14.85
C ASP A 346 -7.87 6.30 -14.39
N TYR A 347 -7.54 7.46 -14.95
CA TYR A 347 -8.36 8.66 -14.86
C TYR A 347 -8.24 9.46 -16.15
N GLY A 348 -8.88 8.93 -17.19
CA GLY A 348 -8.73 9.39 -18.56
C GLY A 348 -9.62 10.55 -18.94
N ALA A 349 -9.18 11.37 -19.89
CA ALA A 349 -10.04 12.39 -20.49
C ALA A 349 -11.02 11.74 -21.49
N PRO A 350 -12.32 12.06 -21.44
CA PRO A 350 -13.25 11.53 -22.43
C PRO A 350 -12.96 12.15 -23.80
N ILE A 351 -13.10 11.35 -24.86
CA ILE A 351 -12.86 11.77 -26.25
C ILE A 351 -14.15 11.86 -27.08
N MET A 352 -15.20 11.20 -26.61
CA MET A 352 -16.52 11.16 -27.24
C MET A 352 -17.60 11.02 -26.16
N ASP A 353 -18.83 11.35 -26.53
CA ASP A 353 -20.03 11.02 -25.75
C ASP A 353 -20.46 9.55 -25.97
N ASN A 354 -21.51 9.12 -25.28
CA ASN A 354 -22.04 7.75 -25.37
C ASN A 354 -22.76 7.45 -26.70
N ALA A 355 -23.06 8.46 -27.51
CA ALA A 355 -23.52 8.28 -28.88
C ALA A 355 -22.34 8.15 -29.88
N GLY A 356 -21.10 8.30 -29.40
CA GLY A 356 -19.87 8.28 -30.19
C GLY A 356 -19.59 9.60 -30.91
N ALA A 357 -20.25 10.70 -30.53
CA ALA A 357 -20.00 12.03 -31.08
C ALA A 357 -18.87 12.75 -30.34
N SER A 358 -18.18 13.66 -31.04
CA SER A 358 -17.10 14.47 -30.49
C SER A 358 -17.59 15.37 -29.35
N ILE A 359 -16.80 15.48 -28.28
CA ILE A 359 -17.08 16.40 -27.18
C ILE A 359 -16.72 17.84 -27.58
N ASP A 360 -17.50 18.81 -27.08
CA ASP A 360 -17.23 20.24 -27.30
C ASP A 360 -15.80 20.61 -26.83
N PRO A 361 -14.95 21.18 -27.71
CA PRO A 361 -13.61 21.62 -27.35
C PRO A 361 -13.56 22.59 -26.16
N GLU A 362 -14.58 23.42 -25.94
CA GLU A 362 -14.64 24.32 -24.78
C GLU A 362 -14.75 23.55 -23.46
N TYR A 363 -15.49 22.43 -23.45
CA TYR A 363 -15.63 21.60 -22.25
C TYR A 363 -14.34 20.86 -21.91
N ILE A 364 -13.58 20.45 -22.93
CA ILE A 364 -12.26 19.83 -22.76
C ILE A 364 -11.25 20.86 -22.23
N ALA A 365 -11.32 22.10 -22.70
CA ALA A 365 -10.41 23.17 -22.28
C ALA A 365 -10.62 23.59 -20.82
N GLU A 366 -11.87 23.55 -20.33
CA GLU A 366 -12.24 23.88 -18.95
C GLU A 366 -12.98 22.71 -18.28
N PRO A 367 -12.27 21.62 -17.92
CA PRO A 367 -12.92 20.44 -17.36
C PRO A 367 -13.52 20.75 -15.99
N SER A 368 -14.78 20.40 -15.78
CA SER A 368 -15.49 20.61 -14.51
C SER A 368 -16.42 19.44 -14.17
N ILE A 369 -16.90 19.40 -12.93
CA ILE A 369 -17.96 18.44 -12.55
C ILE A 369 -19.27 18.81 -13.26
N SER A 370 -19.55 20.12 -13.40
CA SER A 370 -20.80 20.62 -14.01
C SER A 370 -20.94 20.28 -15.49
N ASN A 371 -19.83 20.19 -16.24
CA ASN A 371 -19.86 19.79 -17.65
C ASN A 371 -19.62 18.28 -17.86
N GLY A 372 -19.52 17.49 -16.78
CA GLY A 372 -19.39 16.03 -16.83
C GLY A 372 -18.02 15.50 -17.23
N ILE A 373 -17.01 16.37 -17.40
CA ILE A 373 -15.64 15.94 -17.74
C ILE A 373 -14.89 15.46 -16.50
N LEU A 374 -14.96 16.20 -15.39
CA LEU A 374 -14.44 15.74 -14.11
C LEU A 374 -15.48 14.88 -13.40
N LEU A 375 -15.00 13.83 -12.75
CA LEU A 375 -15.84 12.98 -11.91
C LEU A 375 -15.69 13.43 -10.46
N ASP A 376 -16.79 13.45 -9.72
CA ASP A 376 -16.77 13.77 -8.28
C ASP A 376 -16.26 12.57 -7.46
N ILE A 377 -14.97 12.26 -7.62
CA ILE A 377 -14.29 11.14 -6.96
C ILE A 377 -13.86 11.53 -5.53
N GLN A 378 -13.78 12.83 -5.23
CA GLN A 378 -13.17 13.34 -4.00
C GLN A 378 -14.12 14.11 -3.08
N GLN A 379 -15.17 14.78 -3.59
CA GLN A 379 -16.01 15.66 -2.75
C GLN A 379 -17.29 14.96 -2.25
N GLN A 380 -17.79 13.95 -2.97
CA GLN A 380 -18.97 13.16 -2.56
C GLN A 380 -18.65 11.72 -2.13
N ASP A 381 -17.42 11.27 -2.27
CA ASP A 381 -17.05 9.89 -1.93
C ASP A 381 -16.72 9.76 -0.43
N PRO A 382 -17.44 8.92 0.35
CA PRO A 382 -17.15 8.73 1.76
C PRO A 382 -15.76 8.11 2.00
N ASN A 383 -15.15 7.49 0.96
CA ASN A 383 -13.86 6.83 1.01
C ASN A 383 -12.98 7.29 -0.18
N PRO A 384 -12.17 8.36 0.00
CA PRO A 384 -11.29 8.83 -1.07
C PRO A 384 -10.31 7.72 -1.50
N PRO A 385 -9.97 7.59 -2.79
CA PRO A 385 -9.06 6.56 -3.25
C PRO A 385 -7.67 6.69 -2.61
N LEU A 386 -7.13 5.56 -2.15
CA LEU A 386 -5.74 5.48 -1.67
C LEU A 386 -4.73 5.77 -2.78
N ALA A 387 -5.07 5.42 -4.02
CA ALA A 387 -4.25 5.64 -5.21
C ALA A 387 -5.01 5.53 -6.53
N TYR A 388 -4.40 6.10 -7.57
CA TYR A 388 -4.77 5.97 -8.98
C TYR A 388 -3.70 5.16 -9.71
N ILE A 389 -4.09 4.08 -10.39
CA ILE A 389 -3.17 3.17 -11.08
C ILE A 389 -3.42 3.26 -12.58
N LEU A 390 -2.44 3.79 -13.31
CA LEU A 390 -2.50 3.99 -14.74
C LEU A 390 -2.09 2.72 -15.49
N SER A 391 -2.92 2.28 -16.44
CA SER A 391 -2.65 1.18 -17.36
C SER A 391 -1.62 1.57 -18.43
N HIS A 392 -1.79 2.73 -19.07
CA HIS A 392 -0.89 3.19 -20.14
C HIS A 392 -0.98 4.70 -20.44
N ALA A 393 -0.03 5.21 -21.22
CA ALA A 393 0.13 6.66 -21.47
C ALA A 393 -0.64 7.18 -22.71
N HIS A 394 -1.91 6.83 -22.88
CA HIS A 394 -2.80 7.56 -23.79
C HIS A 394 -3.71 8.53 -23.01
N PRO A 395 -4.02 9.73 -23.54
CA PRO A 395 -4.75 10.78 -22.81
C PRO A 395 -6.14 10.35 -22.31
N ASP A 396 -6.76 9.40 -22.98
CA ASP A 396 -8.03 8.81 -22.59
C ASP A 396 -7.94 7.81 -21.42
N HIS A 397 -6.75 7.64 -20.84
CA HIS A 397 -6.47 6.90 -19.61
C HIS A 397 -5.80 7.74 -18.51
N TYR A 398 -5.04 8.79 -18.86
CA TYR A 398 -4.35 9.64 -17.88
C TYR A 398 -4.78 11.11 -17.88
N GLY A 399 -5.53 11.55 -18.89
CA GLY A 399 -5.67 12.96 -19.24
C GLY A 399 -6.31 13.87 -18.19
N LEU A 400 -6.92 13.30 -17.14
CA LEU A 400 -7.46 14.04 -16.00
C LEU A 400 -6.64 13.89 -14.73
N LEU A 401 -5.54 13.12 -14.74
CA LEU A 401 -4.69 12.96 -13.55
C LEU A 401 -4.08 14.28 -13.07
N ASP A 402 -3.76 15.23 -13.96
CA ASP A 402 -3.16 16.52 -13.57
C ASP A 402 -4.15 17.43 -12.82
N THR A 403 -5.46 17.11 -12.85
CA THR A 403 -6.50 17.84 -12.10
C THR A 403 -6.66 17.34 -10.66
N LEU A 404 -5.97 16.26 -10.29
CA LEU A 404 -5.98 15.73 -8.92
C LEU A 404 -5.14 16.63 -8.00
N PRO A 405 -5.44 16.66 -6.68
CA PRO A 405 -4.61 17.33 -5.69
C PRO A 405 -3.16 16.83 -5.69
N ASP A 406 -2.26 17.71 -5.27
CA ASP A 406 -0.82 17.52 -5.22
C ASP A 406 -0.33 16.30 -4.40
N ASP A 407 -1.14 15.82 -3.46
CA ASP A 407 -0.88 14.70 -2.57
C ASP A 407 -1.51 13.38 -3.05
N ALA A 408 -2.14 13.36 -4.23
CA ALA A 408 -2.70 12.16 -4.82
C ALA A 408 -1.60 11.14 -5.17
N ASN A 409 -1.76 9.90 -4.71
CA ASN A 409 -0.83 8.82 -5.04
C ASN A 409 -1.14 8.26 -6.44
N ILE A 410 -0.25 8.50 -7.39
CA ILE A 410 -0.40 8.04 -8.78
C ILE A 410 0.69 7.00 -9.08
N TYR A 411 0.27 5.85 -9.63
CA TYR A 411 1.13 4.74 -10.01
C TYR A 411 1.07 4.51 -11.52
N LEU A 412 2.22 4.35 -12.17
CA LEU A 412 2.30 4.04 -13.60
C LEU A 412 3.49 3.14 -13.92
N SER A 413 3.46 2.48 -15.07
CA SER A 413 4.59 1.66 -15.49
C SER A 413 5.82 2.51 -15.78
N ASN A 414 7.02 1.97 -15.56
CA ASN A 414 8.29 2.57 -15.95
C ASN A 414 8.33 2.95 -17.46
N GLY A 415 7.64 2.18 -18.31
CA GLY A 415 7.45 2.48 -19.73
C GLY A 415 6.55 3.70 -19.96
N SER A 416 5.38 3.75 -19.32
CA SER A 416 4.46 4.89 -19.39
C SER A 416 5.11 6.16 -18.84
N TYR A 417 5.87 6.07 -17.75
CA TYR A 417 6.65 7.20 -17.21
C TYR A 417 7.57 7.80 -18.25
N SER A 418 8.26 6.93 -18.99
CA SER A 418 9.20 7.37 -20.03
C SER A 418 8.46 8.04 -21.19
N MET A 419 7.30 7.51 -21.58
CA MET A 419 6.46 8.15 -22.59
C MET A 419 5.95 9.52 -22.17
N MET A 420 5.43 9.65 -20.95
CA MET A 420 4.95 10.93 -20.44
C MET A 420 6.10 11.93 -20.27
N HIS A 421 7.29 11.45 -19.87
CA HIS A 421 8.50 12.28 -19.80
C HIS A 421 8.89 12.81 -21.18
N ILE A 422 8.88 11.97 -22.22
CA ILE A 422 9.10 12.42 -23.61
C ILE A 422 8.06 13.49 -23.99
N GLY A 423 6.77 13.28 -23.65
CA GLY A 423 5.72 14.26 -23.86
C GLY A 423 6.02 15.60 -23.19
N ASN A 424 6.46 15.61 -21.94
CA ASN A 424 6.81 16.82 -21.19
C ASN A 424 7.97 17.62 -21.80
N VAL A 425 8.83 16.99 -22.60
CA VAL A 425 9.91 17.68 -23.32
C VAL A 425 9.38 18.37 -24.58
N PHE A 426 8.58 17.67 -25.39
CA PHE A 426 8.26 18.11 -26.75
C PHE A 426 6.86 18.71 -26.93
N TYR A 427 5.91 18.38 -26.06
CA TYR A 427 4.54 18.83 -26.21
C TYR A 427 4.35 20.27 -25.69
N PRO A 428 3.37 21.02 -26.24
CA PRO A 428 2.93 22.29 -25.67
C PRO A 428 2.56 22.14 -24.19
N GLN A 429 2.73 23.21 -23.40
CA GLN A 429 2.52 23.20 -21.95
C GLN A 429 1.15 22.64 -21.54
N ALA A 430 0.08 22.97 -22.27
CA ALA A 430 -1.28 22.51 -22.01
C ALA A 430 -1.47 20.98 -22.14
N LEU A 431 -0.54 20.26 -22.80
CA LEU A 431 -0.59 18.81 -23.00
C LEU A 431 0.43 18.06 -22.13
N ARG A 432 1.16 18.78 -21.26
CA ARG A 432 2.14 18.19 -20.35
C ARG A 432 1.44 17.69 -19.10
N PHE A 433 2.02 16.67 -18.48
CA PHE A 433 1.60 16.16 -17.19
C PHE A 433 2.59 16.65 -16.13
N ASN A 434 2.20 17.66 -15.36
CA ASN A 434 3.12 18.38 -14.48
C ASN A 434 3.46 17.59 -13.21
N GLN A 435 2.58 16.68 -12.80
CA GLN A 435 2.77 15.87 -11.59
C GLN A 435 3.69 14.63 -11.80
N LEU A 436 4.24 14.41 -12.99
CA LEU A 436 4.96 13.18 -13.36
C LEU A 436 6.05 12.75 -12.36
N GLU A 437 6.87 13.69 -11.90
CA GLU A 437 8.01 13.40 -11.00
C GLU A 437 7.55 12.95 -9.59
N ARG A 438 6.29 13.18 -9.21
CA ARG A 438 5.69 12.71 -7.94
C ARG A 438 5.12 11.30 -8.05
N CYS A 439 4.92 10.79 -9.26
CA CYS A 439 4.29 9.50 -9.44
C CYS A 439 5.22 8.34 -9.08
N SER A 440 4.63 7.31 -8.47
CA SER A 440 5.31 6.05 -8.20
C SER A 440 5.36 5.17 -9.46
N GLN A 441 6.47 4.49 -9.67
CA GLN A 441 6.64 3.61 -10.82
C GLN A 441 6.49 2.14 -10.42
N TYR A 442 5.70 1.38 -11.18
CA TYR A 442 5.68 -0.08 -11.08
C TYR A 442 6.40 -0.72 -12.28
N SER A 443 6.83 -1.97 -12.11
CA SER A 443 7.44 -2.77 -13.16
C SER A 443 6.56 -3.97 -13.48
N PRO A 444 6.22 -4.23 -14.76
CA PRO A 444 5.43 -5.41 -15.13
C PRO A 444 6.05 -6.71 -14.60
N GLY A 445 5.21 -7.62 -14.10
CA GLY A 445 5.59 -8.90 -13.50
C GLY A 445 6.02 -8.82 -12.03
N LYS A 446 6.11 -7.62 -11.42
CA LYS A 446 6.41 -7.45 -9.99
C LYS A 446 5.18 -6.97 -9.23
N PRO A 447 4.74 -7.67 -8.17
CA PRO A 447 3.62 -7.23 -7.34
C PRO A 447 4.02 -6.02 -6.47
N PHE A 448 3.05 -5.16 -6.17
CA PHE A 448 3.16 -4.06 -5.22
C PHE A 448 1.86 -3.92 -4.40
N GLN A 449 1.92 -3.29 -3.24
CA GLN A 449 0.82 -3.22 -2.28
C GLN A 449 0.32 -1.78 -2.11
N ILE A 450 -0.99 -1.58 -2.10
CA ILE A 450 -1.66 -0.32 -1.76
C ILE A 450 -2.80 -0.65 -0.80
N GLY A 451 -2.67 -0.32 0.49
CA GLY A 451 -3.65 -0.72 1.50
C GLY A 451 -3.92 -2.24 1.44
N PRO A 452 -5.19 -2.69 1.35
CA PRO A 452 -5.53 -4.11 1.24
C PRO A 452 -5.32 -4.71 -0.16
N PHE A 453 -5.03 -3.89 -1.18
CA PHE A 453 -4.92 -4.31 -2.58
C PHE A 453 -3.49 -4.70 -2.93
N LYS A 454 -3.29 -5.95 -3.35
CA LYS A 454 -2.06 -6.39 -4.01
C LYS A 454 -2.25 -6.28 -5.52
N ILE A 455 -1.40 -5.51 -6.19
CA ILE A 455 -1.51 -5.27 -7.63
C ILE A 455 -0.31 -5.87 -8.35
N THR A 456 -0.55 -6.61 -9.44
CA THR A 456 0.48 -7.09 -10.37
C THR A 456 0.13 -6.61 -11.77
N ALA A 457 1.02 -5.83 -12.37
CA ALA A 457 0.88 -5.38 -13.75
C ALA A 457 1.48 -6.40 -14.73
N TYR A 458 0.83 -6.61 -15.87
CA TYR A 458 1.29 -7.47 -16.95
C TYR A 458 1.39 -6.67 -18.24
N MET A 459 2.53 -6.76 -18.92
CA MET A 459 2.76 -6.03 -20.16
C MET A 459 1.78 -6.48 -21.25
N MET A 460 1.16 -5.51 -21.93
CA MET A 460 0.20 -5.74 -23.01
C MET A 460 0.79 -5.37 -24.36
N ASP A 461 0.37 -6.11 -25.39
CA ASP A 461 0.63 -5.72 -26.77
C ASP A 461 -0.35 -4.64 -27.19
N HIS A 462 0.07 -3.38 -27.07
CA HIS A 462 -0.69 -2.20 -27.48
C HIS A 462 0.23 -1.17 -28.18
N SER A 463 -0.37 -0.20 -28.86
CA SER A 463 0.35 0.88 -29.56
C SER A 463 1.01 1.88 -28.61
N ALA A 464 0.49 2.04 -27.39
CA ALA A 464 1.20 2.76 -26.33
C ALA A 464 2.35 1.92 -25.76
N PHE A 465 3.55 2.48 -25.71
CA PHE A 465 4.68 1.81 -25.06
C PHE A 465 4.48 1.77 -23.54
N GLY A 466 4.72 0.61 -22.92
CA GLY A 466 4.54 0.41 -21.48
C GLY A 466 3.11 0.10 -21.05
N ALA A 467 2.20 -0.17 -21.99
CA ALA A 467 0.82 -0.55 -21.66
C ALA A 467 0.76 -1.84 -20.84
N CYS A 468 -0.11 -1.84 -19.84
CA CYS A 468 -0.27 -2.94 -18.90
C CYS A 468 -1.74 -3.26 -18.61
N GLY A 469 -2.03 -4.56 -18.47
CA GLY A 469 -3.21 -5.05 -17.77
C GLY A 469 -2.87 -5.19 -16.29
N LEU A 470 -3.87 -5.05 -15.42
CA LEU A 470 -3.69 -4.97 -13.98
C LEU A 470 -4.48 -6.10 -13.30
N LEU A 471 -3.78 -6.99 -12.60
CA LEU A 471 -4.39 -7.95 -11.69
C LEU A 471 -4.41 -7.35 -10.28
N VAL A 472 -5.61 -7.17 -9.72
CA VAL A 472 -5.83 -6.69 -8.36
C VAL A 472 -6.33 -7.87 -7.52
N GLU A 473 -5.59 -8.19 -6.48
CA GLU A 473 -5.91 -9.25 -5.52
C GLU A 473 -6.25 -8.62 -4.16
N VAL A 474 -7.43 -8.94 -3.63
CA VAL A 474 -7.91 -8.42 -2.34
C VAL A 474 -8.90 -9.40 -1.70
N ASN A 475 -8.68 -9.76 -0.43
CA ASN A 475 -9.52 -10.72 0.32
C ASN A 475 -9.87 -12.01 -0.45
N ASN A 476 -8.84 -12.67 -1.01
CA ASN A 476 -8.97 -13.87 -1.86
C ASN A 476 -9.82 -13.69 -3.13
N LYS A 477 -10.15 -12.45 -3.51
CA LYS A 477 -10.78 -12.09 -4.78
C LYS A 477 -9.72 -11.61 -5.77
N GLN A 478 -9.93 -11.91 -7.03
CA GLN A 478 -9.08 -11.47 -8.14
C GLN A 478 -9.90 -10.69 -9.17
N ILE A 479 -9.47 -9.46 -9.46
CA ILE A 479 -10.07 -8.58 -10.47
C ILE A 479 -8.98 -8.30 -11.50
N PHE A 480 -9.24 -8.63 -12.76
CA PHE A 480 -8.31 -8.35 -13.85
C PHE A 480 -8.85 -7.25 -14.77
N TYR A 481 -8.11 -6.16 -14.92
CA TYR A 481 -8.42 -5.10 -15.88
C TYR A 481 -7.47 -5.21 -17.06
N SER A 482 -7.99 -5.37 -18.27
CA SER A 482 -7.15 -5.55 -19.46
C SER A 482 -6.33 -4.31 -19.82
N GLY A 483 -6.82 -3.11 -19.47
CA GLY A 483 -6.47 -1.90 -20.21
C GLY A 483 -6.77 -2.10 -21.69
N ASP A 484 -6.01 -1.42 -22.54
CA ASP A 484 -6.11 -1.58 -24.00
C ASP A 484 -5.07 -2.55 -24.54
N PHE A 485 -5.45 -3.34 -25.56
CA PHE A 485 -4.54 -4.28 -26.20
C PHE A 485 -5.00 -4.68 -27.60
N ARG A 486 -4.08 -5.18 -28.43
CA ARG A 486 -4.36 -5.68 -29.79
C ARG A 486 -4.08 -7.15 -30.04
N GLY A 487 -3.04 -7.72 -29.43
CA GLY A 487 -2.65 -9.11 -29.65
C GLY A 487 -2.13 -9.45 -31.07
N HIS A 488 -1.97 -8.45 -31.95
CA HIS A 488 -1.49 -8.58 -33.34
C HIS A 488 -0.36 -7.59 -33.70
N GLY A 489 0.20 -6.91 -32.70
CA GLY A 489 1.39 -6.09 -32.79
C GLY A 489 2.68 -6.90 -32.72
N ARG A 490 3.82 -6.22 -32.57
CA ARG A 490 5.13 -6.89 -32.51
C ARG A 490 5.35 -7.64 -31.20
N LYS A 491 4.55 -7.31 -30.18
CA LYS A 491 4.66 -7.85 -28.83
C LYS A 491 3.60 -8.90 -28.54
N ALA A 492 2.83 -9.40 -29.51
CA ALA A 492 1.71 -10.33 -29.28
C ALA A 492 2.00 -11.52 -28.32
N LYS A 493 3.26 -12.02 -28.30
CA LYS A 493 3.71 -13.10 -27.40
C LYS A 493 3.71 -12.75 -25.90
N VAL A 494 3.64 -11.47 -25.52
CA VAL A 494 3.59 -11.07 -24.09
C VAL A 494 2.34 -11.63 -23.40
N ASN A 495 1.27 -11.85 -24.17
CA ASN A 495 0.05 -12.44 -23.68
C ASN A 495 0.25 -13.87 -23.18
N ASP A 496 1.22 -14.62 -23.71
CA ASP A 496 1.48 -16.00 -23.25
C ASP A 496 1.97 -16.02 -21.78
N TYR A 497 2.78 -15.02 -21.38
CA TYR A 497 3.19 -14.85 -19.99
C TYR A 497 2.01 -14.45 -19.10
N LEU A 498 1.12 -13.58 -19.59
CA LEU A 498 -0.12 -13.23 -18.88
C LEU A 498 -0.98 -14.47 -18.64
N TYR A 499 -1.27 -15.27 -19.68
CA TYR A 499 -2.12 -16.46 -19.58
C TYR A 499 -1.56 -17.52 -18.61
N ALA A 500 -0.24 -17.59 -18.45
CA ALA A 500 0.39 -18.49 -17.50
C ALA A 500 0.26 -18.04 -16.03
N ASN A 501 -0.02 -16.75 -15.77
CA ASN A 501 -0.01 -16.18 -14.42
C ASN A 501 -1.37 -15.61 -13.98
N VAL A 502 -2.30 -15.38 -14.91
CA VAL A 502 -3.66 -14.92 -14.63
C VAL A 502 -4.64 -15.96 -15.16
N ASN A 503 -5.31 -16.67 -14.26
CA ASN A 503 -6.25 -17.72 -14.61
C ASN A 503 -7.47 -17.68 -13.70
N GLN A 504 -8.65 -17.64 -14.29
CA GLN A 504 -9.95 -17.61 -13.62
C GLN A 504 -10.14 -16.52 -12.55
N PRO A 505 -9.83 -15.24 -12.84
CA PRO A 505 -10.18 -14.16 -11.93
C PRO A 505 -11.70 -14.12 -11.71
N ASP A 506 -12.13 -13.62 -10.55
CA ASP A 506 -13.55 -13.47 -10.23
C ASP A 506 -14.24 -12.50 -11.19
N VAL A 507 -13.57 -11.40 -11.53
CA VAL A 507 -14.03 -10.41 -12.51
C VAL A 507 -12.91 -10.08 -13.48
N MET A 508 -13.25 -9.99 -14.76
CA MET A 508 -12.40 -9.39 -15.79
C MET A 508 -13.11 -8.23 -16.46
N LEU A 509 -12.48 -7.05 -16.44
CA LEU A 509 -12.87 -5.86 -17.17
C LEU A 509 -12.13 -5.86 -18.51
N LEU A 510 -12.85 -6.05 -19.61
CA LEU A 510 -12.27 -6.27 -20.95
C LEU A 510 -12.64 -5.14 -21.91
N GLU A 511 -11.64 -4.55 -22.58
CA GLU A 511 -11.85 -3.58 -23.66
C GLU A 511 -12.60 -4.17 -24.85
N GLY A 512 -13.33 -3.34 -25.61
CA GLY A 512 -14.16 -3.80 -26.73
C GLY A 512 -14.19 -2.84 -27.90
N THR A 513 -13.10 -2.12 -28.16
CA THR A 513 -13.07 -0.97 -29.08
C THR A 513 -13.43 -1.34 -30.53
N THR A 514 -13.07 -2.54 -30.99
CA THR A 514 -13.21 -2.94 -32.41
C THR A 514 -14.47 -3.73 -32.75
N LEU A 515 -15.40 -3.92 -31.80
CA LEU A 515 -16.65 -4.67 -32.03
C LEU A 515 -17.69 -3.88 -32.87
N ASP A 516 -17.34 -2.70 -33.37
CA ASP A 516 -18.21 -1.79 -34.13
C ASP A 516 -18.14 -1.97 -35.66
N ASP A 517 -17.38 -2.96 -36.16
CA ASP A 517 -17.14 -3.22 -37.60
C ASP A 517 -16.48 -2.05 -38.37
N ARG A 518 -16.09 -0.95 -37.69
CA ARG A 518 -15.47 0.24 -38.31
C ARG A 518 -13.98 0.08 -38.60
N HIS A 519 -13.41 -1.07 -38.24
CA HIS A 519 -11.98 -1.33 -38.30
C HIS A 519 -11.64 -2.28 -39.45
N SER A 520 -11.08 -1.74 -40.53
CA SER A 520 -10.59 -2.54 -41.67
C SER A 520 -9.55 -3.56 -41.21
N GLN A 521 -9.71 -4.80 -41.66
CA GLN A 521 -8.74 -5.88 -41.49
C GLN A 521 -7.89 -6.11 -42.76
N GLN A 522 -7.81 -5.12 -43.66
CA GLN A 522 -6.95 -5.20 -44.85
C GLN A 522 -5.49 -5.51 -44.48
N PHE A 523 -5.02 -4.97 -43.35
CA PHE A 523 -3.72 -5.28 -42.75
C PHE A 523 -3.94 -5.77 -41.31
N PRO A 524 -4.14 -7.08 -41.10
CA PRO A 524 -4.60 -7.61 -39.81
C PRO A 524 -3.49 -7.66 -38.73
N THR A 525 -2.23 -7.42 -39.10
CA THR A 525 -1.10 -7.45 -38.16
C THR A 525 -0.08 -6.36 -38.47
N GLU A 526 0.76 -6.03 -37.48
CA GLU A 526 1.85 -5.08 -37.70
C GLU A 526 2.89 -5.61 -38.70
N SER A 527 3.03 -6.94 -38.83
CA SER A 527 3.87 -7.57 -39.85
C SER A 527 3.31 -7.34 -41.27
N SER A 528 1.98 -7.42 -41.46
CA SER A 528 1.36 -7.13 -42.76
C SER A 528 1.51 -5.66 -43.18
N VAL A 529 1.60 -4.73 -42.21
CA VAL A 529 1.92 -3.33 -42.49
C VAL A 529 3.39 -3.17 -42.90
N GLU A 530 4.33 -3.90 -42.27
CA GLU A 530 5.73 -3.92 -42.72
C GLU A 530 5.85 -4.44 -44.16
N GLU A 531 5.15 -5.52 -44.50
CA GLU A 531 5.13 -6.09 -45.85
C GLU A 531 4.58 -5.11 -46.89
N GLU A 532 3.50 -4.40 -46.55
CA GLU A 532 2.96 -3.35 -47.42
C GLU A 532 3.94 -2.19 -47.59
N PHE A 533 4.61 -1.74 -46.53
CA PHE A 533 5.67 -0.75 -46.67
C PHE A 533 6.79 -1.24 -47.58
N ILE A 534 7.22 -2.51 -47.48
CA ILE A 534 8.23 -3.07 -48.39
C ILE A 534 7.73 -3.02 -49.83
N ARG A 535 6.48 -3.41 -50.08
CA ARG A 535 5.87 -3.39 -51.42
C ARG A 535 5.86 -1.98 -52.01
N LEU A 536 5.31 -1.00 -51.28
CA LEU A 536 5.20 0.40 -51.71
C LEU A 536 6.58 1.04 -51.94
N LEU A 537 7.54 0.76 -51.07
CA LEU A 537 8.89 1.30 -51.17
C LEU A 537 9.73 0.63 -52.28
N SER A 538 9.39 -0.60 -52.69
CA SER A 538 10.11 -1.32 -53.75
C SER A 538 9.58 -1.02 -55.15
N GLN A 539 8.28 -0.76 -55.29
CA GLN A 539 7.65 -0.51 -56.59
C GLN A 539 8.07 0.83 -57.20
N GLU A 540 8.21 1.85 -56.37
CA GLU A 540 8.46 3.22 -56.82
C GLU A 540 9.89 3.66 -56.44
N LYS A 541 10.70 4.01 -57.45
CA LYS A 541 12.00 4.67 -57.25
C LYS A 541 11.80 6.15 -56.92
N ARG A 542 11.10 6.41 -55.81
CA ARG A 542 10.72 7.76 -55.34
C ARG A 542 10.98 7.90 -53.84
N PRO A 543 11.27 9.12 -53.35
CA PRO A 543 11.26 9.39 -51.92
C PRO A 543 9.82 9.23 -51.38
N ALA A 544 9.67 8.70 -50.16
CA ALA A 544 8.36 8.46 -49.56
C ALA A 544 8.16 9.31 -48.30
N PHE A 545 6.96 9.81 -48.07
CA PHE A 545 6.55 10.50 -46.86
C PHE A 545 5.46 9.70 -46.16
N VAL A 546 5.77 9.22 -44.95
CA VAL A 546 4.88 8.35 -44.18
C VAL A 546 4.27 9.15 -43.03
N SER A 547 2.95 9.23 -42.99
CA SER A 547 2.20 9.76 -41.86
C SER A 547 1.74 8.61 -40.96
N ALA A 548 2.19 8.61 -39.71
CA ALA A 548 1.88 7.60 -38.68
C ALA A 548 1.85 8.30 -37.32
N SER A 549 1.22 7.71 -36.29
CA SER A 549 1.31 8.25 -34.93
C SER A 549 2.76 8.31 -34.45
N GLY A 550 3.13 9.41 -33.77
CA GLY A 550 4.50 9.62 -33.25
C GLY A 550 4.88 8.73 -32.08
N SER A 551 3.88 8.28 -31.33
CA SER A 551 4.03 7.41 -30.16
C SER A 551 3.93 5.92 -30.49
N ASN A 552 3.56 5.54 -31.73
CA ASN A 552 3.46 4.13 -32.13
C ASN A 552 4.85 3.56 -32.51
N ILE A 553 5.53 3.00 -31.51
CA ILE A 553 6.90 2.46 -31.64
C ILE A 553 6.95 1.28 -32.61
N ASP A 554 5.95 0.41 -32.54
CA ASP A 554 5.84 -0.78 -33.39
C ASP A 554 5.80 -0.38 -34.88
N ARG A 555 5.04 0.67 -35.20
CA ARG A 555 4.96 1.23 -36.57
C ARG A 555 6.28 1.83 -37.03
N LEU A 556 6.97 2.55 -36.13
CA LEU A 556 8.30 3.10 -36.43
C LEU A 556 9.33 1.98 -36.69
N VAL A 557 9.26 0.87 -35.95
CA VAL A 557 10.09 -0.31 -36.17
C VAL A 557 9.74 -1.00 -37.49
N SER A 558 8.46 -1.14 -37.83
CA SER A 558 8.03 -1.66 -39.14
C SER A 558 8.60 -0.83 -40.29
N LEU A 559 8.53 0.49 -40.18
CA LEU A 559 9.11 1.36 -41.20
C LEU A 559 10.65 1.30 -41.25
N TYR A 560 11.31 1.19 -40.10
CA TYR A 560 12.76 0.99 -40.00
C TYR A 560 13.18 -0.31 -40.70
N ASN A 561 12.46 -1.41 -40.48
CA ASN A 561 12.75 -2.69 -41.13
C ASN A 561 12.47 -2.65 -42.63
N ALA A 562 11.34 -2.06 -43.04
CA ALA A 562 10.98 -1.93 -44.45
C ALA A 562 12.03 -1.09 -45.23
N THR A 563 12.49 0.02 -44.66
CA THR A 563 13.55 0.85 -45.26
C THR A 563 14.88 0.11 -45.35
N LYS A 564 15.24 -0.67 -44.32
CA LYS A 564 16.43 -1.54 -44.35
C LYS A 564 16.37 -2.55 -45.50
N ARG A 565 15.24 -3.24 -45.66
CA ARG A 565 15.04 -4.30 -46.67
C ARG A 565 14.98 -3.76 -48.09
N THR A 566 14.60 -2.49 -48.25
CA THR A 566 14.54 -1.79 -49.54
C THR A 566 15.78 -0.95 -49.85
N GLY A 567 16.79 -0.96 -48.97
CA GLY A 567 18.03 -0.20 -49.15
C GLY A 567 17.88 1.32 -49.02
N LYS A 568 16.74 1.80 -48.51
CA LYS A 568 16.45 3.23 -48.35
C LYS A 568 16.88 3.72 -46.96
N LYS A 569 17.23 5.00 -46.87
CA LYS A 569 17.52 5.69 -45.60
C LYS A 569 16.22 6.15 -44.95
N LEU A 570 16.02 5.81 -43.68
CA LEU A 570 14.90 6.33 -42.89
C LEU A 570 15.28 7.68 -42.28
N ILE A 571 14.54 8.72 -42.61
CA ILE A 571 14.67 10.06 -42.05
C ILE A 571 13.57 10.28 -41.01
N ILE A 572 13.95 10.54 -39.76
CA ILE A 572 13.05 10.90 -38.65
C ILE A 572 13.38 12.28 -38.09
N ASP A 573 12.56 12.79 -37.20
CA ASP A 573 12.85 14.03 -36.46
C ASP A 573 13.48 13.78 -35.08
N LEU A 574 13.86 14.86 -34.39
CA LEU A 574 14.54 14.80 -33.09
C LEU A 574 13.62 14.22 -32.00
N TYR A 575 12.32 14.51 -32.05
CA TYR A 575 11.33 13.91 -31.14
C TYR A 575 11.40 12.39 -31.20
N GLN A 576 11.36 11.82 -32.41
CA GLN A 576 11.40 10.37 -32.56
C GLN A 576 12.74 9.76 -32.22
N LEU A 577 13.85 10.45 -32.52
CA LEU A 577 15.17 9.99 -32.11
C LEU A 577 15.24 9.92 -30.58
N TYR A 578 14.80 10.97 -29.89
CA TYR A 578 14.78 11.01 -28.42
C TYR A 578 13.89 9.90 -27.85
N LEU A 579 12.69 9.75 -28.39
CA LEU A 579 11.77 8.69 -28.03
C LEU A 579 12.39 7.28 -28.18
N LEU A 580 13.05 7.00 -29.29
CA LEU A 580 13.77 5.74 -29.49
C LEU A 580 14.94 5.54 -28.50
N VAL A 581 15.73 6.59 -28.26
CA VAL A 581 16.87 6.54 -27.33
C VAL A 581 16.41 6.32 -25.90
N GLU A 582 15.35 7.02 -25.48
CA GLU A 582 14.80 6.94 -24.13
C GLU A 582 14.17 5.58 -23.86
N LEU A 583 13.43 5.02 -24.83
CA LEU A 583 12.76 3.73 -24.66
C LEU A 583 13.71 2.52 -24.76
N LYS A 584 14.93 2.68 -25.28
CA LYS A 584 15.96 1.62 -25.28
C LYS A 584 16.31 1.12 -23.89
N LYS A 585 16.13 1.93 -22.84
CA LYS A 585 16.34 1.49 -21.45
C LYS A 585 15.39 0.36 -21.04
N HIS A 586 14.25 0.24 -21.71
CA HIS A 586 13.26 -0.82 -21.53
C HIS A 586 13.32 -1.88 -22.63
N ALA A 587 13.67 -1.49 -23.85
CA ALA A 587 13.75 -2.37 -25.01
C ALA A 587 15.07 -2.13 -25.79
N PRO A 588 16.19 -2.75 -25.37
CA PRO A 588 17.52 -2.50 -25.95
C PRO A 588 17.62 -2.75 -27.46
N GLY A 589 16.73 -3.60 -27.99
CA GLY A 589 16.64 -3.94 -29.42
C GLY A 589 16.07 -2.85 -30.32
N LEU A 590 15.54 -1.74 -29.78
CA LEU A 590 15.05 -0.63 -30.61
C LEU A 590 16.19 0.05 -31.38
N PRO A 591 15.95 0.61 -32.59
CA PRO A 591 16.90 1.50 -33.25
C PRO A 591 17.06 2.81 -32.44
N PRO A 592 18.06 3.66 -32.69
CA PRO A 592 19.12 3.49 -33.68
C PRO A 592 20.19 2.46 -33.26
N HIS A 593 20.79 1.78 -34.23
CA HIS A 593 21.97 0.92 -34.06
C HIS A 593 23.23 1.57 -34.64
N LYS A 594 24.41 1.11 -34.22
CA LYS A 594 25.68 1.66 -34.73
C LYS A 594 25.80 1.40 -36.23
N GLY A 595 26.02 2.47 -37.01
CA GLY A 595 26.22 2.39 -38.46
C GLY A 595 24.98 2.03 -39.29
N ASP A 596 23.78 2.20 -38.73
CA ASP A 596 22.54 1.88 -39.45
C ASP A 596 22.08 2.95 -40.45
N HIS A 597 20.99 2.66 -41.16
CA HIS A 597 20.42 3.49 -42.22
C HIS A 597 19.51 4.63 -41.71
N LEU A 598 19.44 4.85 -40.38
CA LEU A 598 18.61 5.89 -39.77
C LEU A 598 19.34 7.23 -39.72
N LYS A 599 18.67 8.26 -40.22
CA LYS A 599 19.11 9.64 -40.29
C LYS A 599 18.06 10.56 -39.67
N VAL A 600 18.47 11.76 -39.30
CA VAL A 600 17.66 12.63 -38.44
C VAL A 600 17.68 14.07 -38.95
N ILE A 601 16.51 14.70 -39.03
CA ILE A 601 16.39 16.15 -39.23
C ILE A 601 16.34 16.84 -37.87
N PHE A 602 16.87 18.06 -37.79
CA PHE A 602 16.96 18.83 -36.55
C PHE A 602 16.08 20.08 -36.65
N PRO A 603 14.74 19.96 -36.54
CA PRO A 603 13.86 21.13 -36.53
C PRO A 603 14.25 22.09 -35.41
N HIS A 604 14.25 23.40 -35.70
CA HIS A 604 14.73 24.41 -34.76
C HIS A 604 14.02 24.35 -33.40
N SER A 605 12.69 24.23 -33.39
CA SER A 605 11.89 24.13 -32.17
C SER A 605 12.20 22.89 -31.35
N GLN A 606 12.43 21.75 -32.00
CA GLN A 606 12.80 20.50 -31.31
C GLN A 606 14.22 20.55 -30.75
N SER A 607 15.16 21.17 -31.49
CA SER A 607 16.53 21.39 -31.01
C SER A 607 16.56 22.28 -29.77
N GLN A 608 15.79 23.38 -29.76
CA GLN A 608 15.67 24.26 -28.60
C GLN A 608 15.08 23.53 -27.38
N ALA A 609 14.03 22.74 -27.56
CA ALA A 609 13.41 21.97 -26.47
C ALA A 609 14.40 20.98 -25.83
N ILE A 610 15.19 20.29 -26.66
CA ILE A 610 16.24 19.36 -26.20
C ILE A 610 17.36 20.11 -25.47
N GLU A 611 17.85 21.21 -26.03
CA GLU A 611 18.93 22.00 -25.43
C GLU A 611 18.53 22.61 -24.08
N GLN A 612 17.30 23.12 -23.97
CA GLN A 612 16.75 23.63 -22.72
C GLN A 612 16.67 22.56 -21.63
N ARG A 613 16.34 21.31 -22.00
CA ARG A 613 16.15 20.22 -21.03
C ARG A 613 17.44 19.47 -20.67
N PHE A 614 18.32 19.26 -21.64
CA PHE A 614 19.48 18.36 -21.53
C PHE A 614 20.82 19.02 -21.85
N GLY A 615 20.85 20.33 -22.14
CA GLY A 615 22.06 21.01 -22.58
C GLY A 615 22.60 20.43 -23.89
N THR A 616 23.91 20.20 -23.95
CA THR A 616 24.58 19.76 -25.19
C THR A 616 24.69 18.24 -25.35
N ASP A 617 24.28 17.46 -24.36
CA ASP A 617 24.49 16.00 -24.32
C ASP A 617 23.85 15.25 -25.49
N PHE A 618 22.73 15.77 -26.00
CA PHE A 618 22.01 15.13 -27.10
C PHE A 618 22.67 15.38 -28.48
N PHE A 619 23.60 16.36 -28.59
CA PHE A 619 24.34 16.61 -29.83
C PHE A 619 25.35 15.51 -30.18
N LYS A 620 25.58 14.51 -29.32
CA LYS A 620 26.33 13.29 -29.68
C LYS A 620 25.72 12.56 -30.89
N TYR A 621 24.43 12.77 -31.18
CA TYR A 621 23.75 12.25 -32.35
C TYR A 621 23.85 13.14 -33.61
N SER A 622 24.60 14.23 -33.56
CA SER A 622 24.79 15.16 -34.70
C SER A 622 25.34 14.48 -35.96
N HIS A 623 26.14 13.42 -35.82
CA HIS A 623 26.62 12.60 -36.95
C HIS A 623 25.50 11.94 -37.78
N ARG A 624 24.27 11.89 -37.25
CA ARG A 624 23.06 11.38 -37.95
C ARG A 624 22.31 12.47 -38.71
N HIS A 625 22.66 13.73 -38.48
CA HIS A 625 21.97 14.87 -39.07
C HIS A 625 22.05 14.84 -40.60
N VAL A 626 20.92 15.14 -41.25
CA VAL A 626 20.87 15.35 -42.69
C VAL A 626 20.61 16.82 -43.01
N ASN A 627 21.46 17.38 -43.86
CA ASN A 627 21.20 18.69 -44.47
C ASN A 627 20.30 18.49 -45.68
N ILE A 628 19.16 19.22 -45.71
CA ILE A 628 18.17 19.19 -46.80
C ILE A 628 18.81 19.45 -48.17
N ASP A 629 19.77 20.37 -48.27
CA ASP A 629 20.42 20.75 -49.53
C ASP A 629 21.25 19.61 -50.14
N LYS A 630 21.60 18.60 -49.33
CA LYS A 630 22.35 17.41 -49.76
C LYS A 630 21.44 16.24 -50.16
N LEU A 631 20.13 16.39 -50.02
CA LEU A 631 19.17 15.33 -50.35
C LEU A 631 18.86 15.36 -51.85
N THR A 632 19.40 14.39 -52.57
CA THR A 632 19.22 14.17 -54.02
C THR A 632 18.89 12.70 -54.29
N GLY A 633 18.07 12.42 -55.31
CA GLY A 633 17.65 11.07 -55.67
C GLY A 633 16.43 10.54 -54.89
N CYS A 634 16.27 9.21 -54.82
CA CYS A 634 15.04 8.56 -54.39
C CYS A 634 15.17 7.60 -53.20
N ASP A 635 16.32 7.60 -52.53
CA ASP A 635 16.67 6.60 -51.50
C ASP A 635 16.21 7.00 -50.09
N TYR A 636 15.20 7.86 -49.96
CA TYR A 636 14.80 8.43 -48.67
C TYR A 636 13.35 8.12 -48.34
N VAL A 637 13.11 7.79 -47.09
CA VAL A 637 11.76 7.65 -46.53
C VAL A 637 11.68 8.52 -45.30
N PHE A 638 10.74 9.46 -45.30
CA PHE A 638 10.55 10.43 -44.24
C PHE A 638 9.37 10.01 -43.38
N ARG A 639 9.60 9.82 -42.09
CA ARG A 639 8.54 9.85 -41.09
C ARG A 639 8.85 11.01 -40.18
N ILE A 640 8.23 12.15 -40.45
CA ILE A 640 8.43 13.42 -39.74
C ILE A 640 7.03 14.03 -39.52
N SER A 641 6.92 15.05 -38.66
CA SER A 641 5.64 15.77 -38.49
C SER A 641 5.05 16.17 -39.84
N THR A 642 3.74 16.00 -40.02
CA THR A 642 3.00 16.42 -41.23
C THR A 642 3.24 17.91 -41.54
N SER A 643 3.46 18.74 -40.52
CA SER A 643 3.80 20.17 -40.69
C SER A 643 5.18 20.42 -41.32
N GLN A 644 6.11 19.49 -41.19
CA GLN A 644 7.45 19.58 -41.81
C GLN A 644 7.48 19.02 -43.23
N MET A 645 6.56 18.11 -43.59
CA MET A 645 6.55 17.45 -44.89
C MET A 645 6.58 18.42 -46.09
N PRO A 646 5.79 19.51 -46.14
CA PRO A 646 5.78 20.42 -47.28
C PRO A 646 7.17 20.96 -47.66
N LYS A 647 7.99 21.30 -46.68
CA LYS A 647 9.35 21.82 -46.91
C LYS A 647 10.22 20.82 -47.69
N PHE A 648 10.14 19.53 -47.35
CA PHE A 648 10.94 18.48 -47.99
C PHE A 648 10.30 18.02 -49.31
N ILE A 649 8.97 17.99 -49.40
CA ILE A 649 8.25 17.72 -50.65
C ILE A 649 8.61 18.78 -51.70
N ASP A 650 8.52 20.06 -51.35
CA ASP A 650 8.88 21.18 -52.24
C ASP A 650 10.33 21.07 -52.73
N HIS A 651 11.24 20.60 -51.87
CA HIS A 651 12.66 20.38 -52.22
C HIS A 651 12.86 19.30 -53.28
N PHE A 652 12.13 18.18 -53.22
CA PHE A 652 12.19 17.13 -54.24
C PHE A 652 11.49 17.54 -55.53
N ILE A 653 10.35 18.23 -55.44
CA ILE A 653 9.63 18.73 -56.63
C ILE A 653 10.48 19.73 -57.41
N LYS A 654 11.23 20.62 -56.74
CA LYS A 654 12.20 21.54 -57.40
C LYS A 654 13.31 20.82 -58.15
N GLN A 655 13.57 19.56 -57.83
CA GLN A 655 14.54 18.69 -58.52
C GLN A 655 13.87 17.77 -59.55
N ASP A 656 12.59 17.99 -59.87
CA ASP A 656 11.80 17.15 -60.77
C ASP A 656 11.63 15.70 -60.27
N ILE A 657 11.62 15.52 -58.94
CA ILE A 657 11.43 14.22 -58.30
C ILE A 657 10.07 14.21 -57.59
N GLN A 658 9.13 13.41 -58.10
CA GLN A 658 7.82 13.24 -57.48
C GLN A 658 7.90 12.29 -56.28
N PRO A 659 7.50 12.71 -55.08
CA PRO A 659 7.45 11.82 -53.92
C PRO A 659 6.18 10.95 -53.92
N GLN A 660 6.15 9.95 -53.05
CA GLN A 660 4.94 9.19 -52.72
C GLN A 660 4.49 9.46 -51.28
N LEU A 661 3.19 9.41 -51.04
CA LEU A 661 2.58 9.65 -49.72
C LEU A 661 1.98 8.36 -49.18
N ILE A 662 2.31 7.99 -47.95
CA ILE A 662 1.82 6.77 -47.29
C ILE A 662 1.14 7.13 -45.97
N TYR A 663 -0.13 6.78 -45.85
CA TYR A 663 -0.96 7.05 -44.67
C TYR A 663 -1.09 5.78 -43.83
N SER A 664 -0.69 5.87 -42.57
CA SER A 664 -0.50 4.74 -41.69
C SER A 664 -1.17 4.95 -40.32
N MET A 665 -2.33 5.58 -40.32
CA MET A 665 -3.20 5.80 -39.16
C MET A 665 -4.62 5.35 -39.49
N TRP A 666 -5.54 5.36 -38.52
CA TRP A 666 -6.94 5.02 -38.78
C TRP A 666 -7.58 6.04 -39.74
N LEU A 667 -8.36 5.57 -40.71
CA LEU A 667 -8.92 6.42 -41.78
C LEU A 667 -9.82 7.54 -41.26
N GLY A 668 -10.56 7.30 -40.17
CA GLY A 668 -11.42 8.33 -39.57
C GLY A 668 -10.64 9.58 -39.11
N TYR A 669 -9.35 9.46 -38.78
CA TYR A 669 -8.52 10.63 -38.48
C TYR A 669 -8.19 11.46 -39.72
N LYS A 670 -8.12 10.85 -40.92
CA LYS A 670 -7.90 11.58 -42.18
C LYS A 670 -9.11 12.45 -42.50
N GLU A 671 -10.32 11.90 -42.30
CA GLU A 671 -11.59 12.58 -42.58
C GLU A 671 -11.74 13.87 -41.76
N ASN A 672 -11.27 13.84 -40.50
CA ASN A 672 -11.33 14.98 -39.59
C ASN A 672 -10.13 15.95 -39.70
N GLN A 673 -9.18 15.72 -40.61
CA GLN A 673 -7.97 16.55 -40.75
C GLN A 673 -7.81 17.05 -42.20
N PRO A 674 -8.30 18.27 -42.51
CA PRO A 674 -8.25 18.84 -43.87
C PRO A 674 -6.84 18.94 -44.45
N SER A 675 -5.81 19.01 -43.60
CA SER A 675 -4.40 19.12 -43.99
C SER A 675 -3.93 17.98 -44.91
N PHE A 676 -4.49 16.77 -44.77
CA PHE A 676 -4.15 15.65 -45.65
C PHE A 676 -4.69 15.84 -47.06
N ASN A 677 -5.94 16.32 -47.20
CA ASN A 677 -6.56 16.59 -48.50
C ASN A 677 -5.90 17.79 -49.19
N LEU A 678 -5.63 18.86 -48.43
CA LEU A 678 -4.89 20.03 -48.95
C LEU A 678 -3.50 19.65 -49.48
N MET A 679 -2.84 18.65 -48.87
CA MET A 679 -1.56 18.14 -49.35
C MET A 679 -1.71 17.35 -50.66
N GLU A 680 -2.74 16.50 -50.78
CA GLU A 680 -3.05 15.81 -52.04
C GLU A 680 -3.31 16.81 -53.17
N GLU A 681 -4.12 17.83 -52.91
CA GLU A 681 -4.46 18.89 -53.89
C GLU A 681 -3.25 19.75 -54.27
N LYS A 682 -2.48 20.23 -53.29
CA LYS A 682 -1.31 21.10 -53.56
C LYS A 682 -0.27 20.40 -54.44
N TYR A 683 -0.04 19.11 -54.21
CA TYR A 683 1.03 18.36 -54.86
C TYR A 683 0.55 17.43 -55.98
N GLN A 684 -0.77 17.29 -56.18
CA GLN A 684 -1.37 16.34 -57.12
C GLN A 684 -0.90 14.89 -56.85
N LEU A 685 -0.81 14.54 -55.57
CA LEU A 685 -0.40 13.22 -55.07
C LEU A 685 -1.57 12.53 -54.36
N LYS A 686 -1.46 11.22 -54.15
CA LYS A 686 -2.46 10.43 -53.41
C LYS A 686 -1.83 9.69 -52.23
N TRP A 687 -2.53 9.65 -51.10
CA TRP A 687 -2.16 8.83 -49.95
C TRP A 687 -2.44 7.35 -50.22
N GLN A 688 -1.41 6.52 -50.07
CA GLN A 688 -1.53 5.06 -50.08
C GLN A 688 -1.71 4.54 -48.65
N TYR A 689 -2.65 3.64 -48.43
CA TYR A 689 -3.05 3.22 -47.09
C TYR A 689 -2.29 1.96 -46.61
N ALA A 690 -1.75 2.01 -45.40
CA ALA A 690 -1.09 0.87 -44.75
C ALA A 690 -1.20 0.98 -43.22
N HIS A 691 -2.25 0.42 -42.61
CA HIS A 691 -2.49 0.55 -41.17
C HIS A 691 -3.21 -0.67 -40.57
N THR A 692 -2.80 -1.02 -39.35
CA THR A 692 -3.48 -1.93 -38.43
C THR A 692 -3.78 -1.22 -37.11
N SER A 693 -4.87 -1.62 -36.44
CA SER A 693 -5.40 -0.99 -35.22
C SER A 693 -4.46 -1.09 -34.01
N GLY A 694 -4.66 -0.20 -33.03
CA GLY A 694 -4.08 -0.32 -31.68
C GLY A 694 -4.82 -1.34 -30.81
N HIS A 695 -6.04 -1.72 -31.18
CA HIS A 695 -6.96 -2.53 -30.38
C HIS A 695 -7.20 -3.92 -30.99
N ALA A 696 -7.69 -4.84 -30.16
CA ALA A 696 -7.81 -6.25 -30.47
C ALA A 696 -9.03 -6.48 -31.36
N TYR A 697 -8.80 -7.13 -32.50
CA TYR A 697 -9.90 -7.64 -33.33
C TYR A 697 -10.65 -8.76 -32.61
N TYR A 698 -11.90 -9.00 -33.00
CA TYR A 698 -12.78 -10.02 -32.42
C TYR A 698 -12.08 -11.36 -32.08
N ALA A 699 -11.34 -11.95 -33.02
CA ALA A 699 -10.66 -13.22 -32.79
C ALA A 699 -9.61 -13.17 -31.66
N HIS A 700 -8.94 -12.02 -31.49
CA HIS A 700 -7.96 -11.81 -30.41
C HIS A 700 -8.65 -11.58 -29.07
N LEU A 701 -9.75 -10.81 -29.04
CA LEU A 701 -10.60 -10.65 -27.85
C LEU A 701 -11.11 -12.02 -27.39
N GLN A 702 -11.63 -12.84 -28.30
CA GLN A 702 -12.16 -14.17 -27.98
C GLN A 702 -11.07 -15.11 -27.45
N LYS A 703 -9.90 -15.15 -28.10
CA LYS A 703 -8.76 -15.93 -27.60
C LYS A 703 -8.34 -15.45 -26.20
N PHE A 704 -8.27 -14.14 -26.00
CA PHE A 704 -7.88 -13.55 -24.72
C PHE A 704 -8.86 -13.91 -23.61
N ALA A 705 -10.15 -13.68 -23.83
CA ALA A 705 -11.20 -13.98 -22.87
C ALA A 705 -11.23 -15.47 -22.50
N ASN A 706 -11.11 -16.36 -23.49
CA ASN A 706 -11.09 -17.81 -23.27
C ASN A 706 -9.84 -18.28 -22.53
N SER A 707 -8.69 -17.63 -22.75
CA SER A 707 -7.43 -18.02 -22.09
C SER A 707 -7.39 -17.57 -20.63
N ILE A 708 -7.95 -16.39 -20.32
CA ILE A 708 -8.07 -15.89 -18.93
C ILE A 708 -9.20 -16.60 -18.18
N ASN A 709 -10.30 -16.92 -18.89
CA ASN A 709 -11.42 -17.71 -18.38
C ASN A 709 -12.05 -17.17 -17.08
N ALA A 710 -12.34 -15.86 -17.05
CA ALA A 710 -12.90 -15.21 -15.87
C ALA A 710 -14.29 -15.75 -15.49
N LYS A 711 -14.59 -15.76 -14.18
CA LYS A 711 -15.92 -16.17 -13.67
C LYS A 711 -17.01 -15.18 -14.07
N CYS A 712 -16.66 -13.90 -14.21
CA CYS A 712 -17.52 -12.83 -14.71
C CYS A 712 -16.71 -11.94 -15.64
N LEU A 713 -17.22 -11.66 -16.84
CA LEU A 713 -16.64 -10.71 -17.79
C LEU A 713 -17.51 -9.46 -17.85
N VAL A 714 -16.90 -8.30 -17.64
CA VAL A 714 -17.55 -7.00 -17.72
C VAL A 714 -16.95 -6.22 -18.89
N PRO A 715 -17.74 -5.87 -19.92
CA PRO A 715 -17.25 -5.04 -21.01
C PRO A 715 -16.99 -3.61 -20.54
N VAL A 716 -15.88 -3.05 -20.98
CA VAL A 716 -15.52 -1.63 -20.81
C VAL A 716 -14.92 -1.13 -22.13
N HIS A 717 -14.73 0.18 -22.25
CA HIS A 717 -14.06 0.80 -23.39
C HIS A 717 -14.66 0.37 -24.74
N THR A 718 -15.98 0.46 -24.87
CA THR A 718 -16.73 0.02 -26.04
C THR A 718 -18.01 0.84 -26.20
N LEU A 719 -18.45 1.03 -27.44
CA LEU A 719 -19.78 1.59 -27.76
C LEU A 719 -20.85 0.50 -27.86
N HIS A 720 -20.45 -0.78 -27.86
CA HIS A 720 -21.35 -1.90 -28.09
C HIS A 720 -21.22 -2.99 -27.01
N PRO A 721 -21.46 -2.65 -25.72
CA PRO A 721 -21.40 -3.63 -24.65
C PRO A 721 -22.40 -4.79 -24.86
N GLU A 722 -23.52 -4.55 -25.56
CA GLU A 722 -24.50 -5.58 -25.93
C GLU A 722 -23.91 -6.67 -26.83
N LYS A 723 -22.97 -6.35 -27.71
CA LYS A 723 -22.35 -7.36 -28.59
C LYS A 723 -21.50 -8.36 -27.80
N PHE A 724 -21.10 -8.07 -26.57
CA PHE A 724 -20.33 -9.03 -25.77
C PHE A 724 -21.15 -10.27 -25.42
N THR A 725 -22.46 -10.14 -25.17
CA THR A 725 -23.30 -11.31 -24.81
C THR A 725 -23.42 -12.31 -25.95
N ASP A 726 -23.26 -11.87 -27.19
CA ASP A 726 -23.31 -12.72 -28.39
C ASP A 726 -21.99 -13.46 -28.63
N HIS A 727 -20.91 -13.03 -27.95
CA HIS A 727 -19.55 -13.32 -28.34
C HIS A 727 -18.69 -13.96 -27.23
N PHE A 728 -19.07 -13.76 -25.97
CA PHE A 728 -18.31 -14.22 -24.81
C PHE A 728 -19.23 -14.89 -23.78
N ALA A 729 -18.65 -15.77 -22.96
CA ALA A 729 -19.34 -16.38 -21.83
C ALA A 729 -19.28 -15.49 -20.57
N ASN A 730 -20.22 -15.72 -19.64
CA ASN A 730 -20.25 -15.09 -18.32
C ASN A 730 -20.27 -13.55 -18.34
N VAL A 731 -20.88 -12.96 -19.35
CA VAL A 731 -20.92 -11.51 -19.54
C VAL A 731 -21.92 -10.86 -18.59
N LYS A 732 -21.49 -9.79 -17.92
CA LYS A 732 -22.33 -8.89 -17.13
C LYS A 732 -22.11 -7.46 -17.59
N ILE A 733 -23.12 -6.91 -18.27
CA ILE A 733 -23.12 -5.51 -18.68
C ILE A 733 -23.43 -4.65 -17.45
N LEU A 734 -22.63 -3.61 -17.25
CA LEU A 734 -22.80 -2.61 -16.20
C LEU A 734 -22.91 -1.24 -16.87
N ASN A 735 -23.74 -0.36 -16.34
CA ASN A 735 -23.76 1.06 -16.72
C ASN A 735 -22.74 1.85 -15.91
N ASN A 736 -22.40 3.07 -16.37
CA ASN A 736 -21.62 3.99 -15.54
C ASN A 736 -22.32 4.23 -14.20
N ASN A 737 -21.54 4.29 -13.12
CA ASN A 737 -21.93 4.35 -11.71
C ASN A 737 -22.63 3.09 -11.16
N GLN A 738 -22.76 2.02 -11.94
CA GLN A 738 -23.30 0.76 -11.44
C GLN A 738 -22.24 -0.04 -10.70
N LYS A 739 -22.60 -0.52 -9.50
CA LYS A 739 -21.76 -1.33 -8.63
C LYS A 739 -21.94 -2.83 -8.90
N LEU A 740 -20.82 -3.57 -8.88
CA LEU A 740 -20.76 -5.02 -8.90
C LEU A 740 -20.05 -5.52 -7.63
N ASP A 741 -20.78 -6.19 -6.74
CA ASP A 741 -20.19 -6.88 -5.59
C ASP A 741 -19.56 -8.22 -6.01
N ILE A 742 -18.43 -8.60 -5.41
CA ILE A 742 -17.54 -9.70 -5.83
C ILE A 742 -17.40 -10.78 -4.77
#